data_AF-A0A1J5RHZ3-F1
#
_entry.id   AF-A0A1J5RHZ3-F1
#
_cell.length_a   1.000
_cell.length_b   1.000
_cell.length_c   1.000
_cell.angle_alpha   90.00
_cell.angle_beta   90.00
_cell.angle_gamma   90.00
#
_symmetry.space_group_name_H-M   'P 1'
#
loop_
_entity.id
_entity.type
_entity.pdbx_description
1 polymer ?
#
loop_
_entity_poly.entity_id
_entity_poly.type
_entity_poly.pdbx_seq_one_letter_code
_entity_poly.pdbx_strand_id
1 'polypeptide(L)'
;MSEQHARLRHPSPGLQPAAWGKTGTRSALLARAPGALLLALALAGLVPPPVWAAPSRSASRPGPNTPMTINLVNAEIASAVQAVAAATGRNFIVDPRVKGQISLQFQKPVPPQQVYQALLTQLRLAGYAVVEHDGVFKVVPEADARLQTTPVGVGNRIAAIPGRGDQVVTQIFQLRNQAASNLLPVLRPLISPNNTINVDPGSNALIITDYADNLKRIARIIAGLDVPTGSEVDVVPLKYAVASELAPTLQKLIDMQAGATPGAAPGTQTAAVGANGMRAVVLPDSSSNALIIRAANGAQLVQIEQMIAKLDRQDNADNIHVVYLHNANATDLARTLRGVLANSGMSSPSFGSGQGSRAPQPTTQQGGGANSPQSGMGAASATSPGLGQTPDFGQQGGSETVPLPQGGSVYADTALNALIVNAPQPVYQQLRGVIQKLDVRRAQVYVEALIAEVDANKAAQLGIQWQAIAGSSGNNNAIVGGSNFGTGGSNIVNLQAAIASGSAGGQALASGAIALPNGLNIGILHNVAGLATLGLLANFLQTQDGANILSAPNLMTLDNEDAKIVVGQNVPFVTGQYAQTGSTATVTPFQTIERKDVGLTLKVRPQITAGNTIKMDVYQEVSSIANTTNAAGIITNKRSIQTAVLVNDGQTIVLGGLMQDNVSSNDSKIPGLGDIPGLGALFRSNSRQAQKTDLMVFLRPIIVRTEGEGSNISQTQYDHMQGLQSGSQLPSQFGMPNLPGPILPEITPPSSAAPGPAAPVAGLEPPLAQANDNVLQGIQASKQDAETVVQLDFSRPLSAPPASFTVEKPAGIVLDFPGAASGLGRNAVSFEQGVLRSASVMEAQGRTRVVLNLRQSAPYTTEVQGKRLLVRVGRPQASPPKPSRQPN
;
A
#
# COMPACT_ATOMS: atom_id res chain seq x y z
N MET A 1 -36.90 26.78 -34.25
CA MET A 1 -37.37 25.42 -34.57
C MET A 1 -37.75 24.77 -33.23
N SER A 2 -38.98 24.32 -32.94
CA SER A 2 -39.93 23.51 -33.72
C SER A 2 -39.37 22.12 -34.08
N GLU A 3 -40.05 21.00 -33.90
CA GLU A 3 -41.41 20.69 -33.38
C GLU A 3 -41.39 19.27 -32.74
N GLN A 4 -42.21 18.96 -31.73
CA GLN A 4 -43.50 18.20 -31.78
C GLN A 4 -43.52 16.82 -32.50
N HIS A 5 -44.57 16.04 -32.17
CA HIS A 5 -45.06 14.80 -32.82
C HIS A 5 -44.31 13.47 -32.53
N ALA A 6 -44.96 12.28 -32.48
CA ALA A 6 -46.39 11.97 -32.31
C ALA A 6 -46.67 10.47 -31.96
N ARG A 7 -47.49 10.25 -30.91
CA ARG A 7 -48.80 9.54 -30.85
C ARG A 7 -49.02 8.07 -31.33
N LEU A 8 -49.85 7.37 -30.53
CA LEU A 8 -50.80 6.25 -30.84
C LEU A 8 -50.16 4.85 -31.09
N ARG A 9 -50.84 3.69 -30.89
CA ARG A 9 -52.28 3.42 -30.58
C ARG A 9 -52.50 2.12 -29.74
N HIS A 10 -53.57 2.07 -28.94
CA HIS A 10 -54.21 0.86 -28.32
C HIS A 10 -55.14 0.14 -29.36
N PRO A 11 -55.76 -1.07 -29.15
CA PRO A 11 -56.31 -1.74 -27.92
C PRO A 11 -55.73 -3.15 -27.62
N SER A 12 -55.95 -3.87 -26.49
CA SER A 12 -57.10 -4.15 -25.58
C SER A 12 -58.13 -5.18 -26.11
N PRO A 13 -58.88 -5.96 -25.28
CA PRO A 13 -58.86 -6.18 -23.82
C PRO A 13 -58.92 -7.69 -23.39
N GLY A 14 -58.95 -8.03 -22.08
CA GLY A 14 -59.29 -9.40 -21.63
C GLY A 14 -59.13 -9.81 -20.14
N LEU A 15 -60.18 -9.58 -19.33
CA LEU A 15 -60.65 -10.33 -18.14
C LEU A 15 -59.73 -10.66 -16.92
N GLN A 16 -60.17 -10.15 -15.76
CA GLN A 16 -59.82 -10.47 -14.36
C GLN A 16 -60.71 -11.66 -13.83
N PRO A 17 -60.86 -12.00 -12.51
CA PRO A 17 -60.24 -11.50 -11.26
C PRO A 17 -59.89 -12.57 -10.16
N ALA A 18 -59.58 -12.07 -8.95
CA ALA A 18 -59.75 -12.68 -7.60
C ALA A 18 -58.76 -13.79 -7.13
N ALA A 19 -58.22 -13.83 -5.90
CA ALA A 19 -58.66 -13.42 -4.54
C ALA A 19 -59.58 -14.48 -3.84
N TRP A 20 -59.56 -14.72 -2.52
CA TRP A 20 -58.87 -14.11 -1.35
C TRP A 20 -58.71 -15.15 -0.21
N GLY A 21 -57.91 -14.84 0.83
CA GLY A 21 -58.00 -15.51 2.13
C GLY A 21 -56.85 -15.17 3.10
N LYS A 22 -57.15 -14.53 4.24
CA LYS A 22 -56.18 -14.21 5.31
C LYS A 22 -56.74 -14.56 6.69
N THR A 23 -55.96 -15.28 7.51
CA THR A 23 -55.72 -15.13 8.97
C THR A 23 -54.84 -16.30 9.45
N GLY A 24 -54.03 -16.22 10.51
CA GLY A 24 -53.60 -15.06 11.30
C GLY A 24 -53.01 -15.45 12.67
N THR A 25 -52.09 -14.63 13.20
CA THR A 25 -51.77 -14.49 14.65
C THR A 25 -50.79 -15.48 15.34
N ARG A 26 -49.50 -15.08 15.35
CA ARG A 26 -48.57 -14.97 16.51
C ARG A 26 -48.16 -16.19 17.40
N SER A 27 -46.85 -16.46 17.33
CA SER A 27 -45.86 -16.33 18.44
C SER A 27 -45.76 -17.33 19.63
N ALA A 28 -44.58 -17.97 19.67
CA ALA A 28 -43.57 -17.92 20.76
C ALA A 28 -43.48 -18.96 21.91
N LEU A 29 -42.21 -19.31 22.18
CA LEU A 29 -41.52 -19.68 23.43
C LEU A 29 -41.73 -21.05 24.13
N LEU A 30 -40.66 -21.85 23.99
CA LEU A 30 -39.90 -22.63 25.00
C LEU A 30 -40.33 -22.63 26.48
N ALA A 31 -40.09 -23.79 27.12
CA ALA A 31 -40.41 -24.11 28.51
C ALA A 31 -39.34 -23.69 29.56
N ARG A 32 -39.72 -23.74 30.85
CA ARG A 32 -38.84 -23.78 32.04
C ARG A 32 -39.40 -24.77 33.08
N ALA A 33 -38.55 -25.32 33.95
CA ALA A 33 -38.87 -26.18 35.12
C ALA A 33 -38.63 -25.37 36.44
N PRO A 34 -38.39 -25.93 37.67
CA PRO A 34 -38.58 -27.28 38.26
C PRO A 34 -39.18 -27.26 39.73
N GLY A 35 -39.16 -28.39 40.48
CA GLY A 35 -39.32 -28.47 41.97
C GLY A 35 -40.22 -29.63 42.46
N ALA A 36 -39.88 -30.50 43.43
CA ALA A 36 -39.64 -30.32 44.90
C ALA A 36 -40.87 -30.82 45.74
N LEU A 37 -40.81 -31.51 46.92
CA LEU A 37 -39.72 -32.06 47.77
C LEU A 37 -40.29 -33.09 48.83
N LEU A 38 -39.41 -33.84 49.55
CA LEU A 38 -39.61 -34.62 50.82
C LEU A 38 -40.43 -35.96 50.80
N LEU A 39 -40.41 -36.85 51.82
CA LEU A 39 -39.35 -37.55 52.63
C LEU A 39 -39.86 -38.04 54.03
N ALA A 40 -39.92 -39.37 54.28
CA ALA A 40 -39.98 -40.12 55.58
C ALA A 40 -39.91 -41.65 55.27
N LEU A 41 -39.15 -42.56 55.91
CA LEU A 41 -39.20 -43.17 57.27
C LEU A 41 -40.55 -43.86 57.65
N ALA A 42 -40.66 -45.01 58.37
CA ALA A 42 -39.83 -46.18 58.79
C ALA A 42 -40.77 -47.19 59.57
N LEU A 43 -40.49 -48.44 60.05
CA LEU A 43 -39.39 -49.45 60.03
C LEU A 43 -39.91 -50.86 60.49
N ALA A 44 -39.42 -51.99 59.94
CA ALA A 44 -39.51 -53.42 60.46
C ALA A 44 -40.91 -54.07 60.74
N GLY A 45 -41.12 -55.40 60.86
CA GLY A 45 -40.29 -56.63 60.67
C GLY A 45 -41.04 -57.96 61.03
N LEU A 46 -40.42 -59.14 60.80
CA LEU A 46 -40.82 -60.56 61.09
C LEU A 46 -42.02 -61.18 60.26
N VAL A 47 -42.09 -62.43 59.71
CA VAL A 47 -41.41 -63.77 59.79
C VAL A 47 -42.16 -64.83 60.67
N PRO A 48 -42.46 -66.11 60.26
CA PRO A 48 -42.77 -66.73 58.93
C PRO A 48 -44.11 -67.60 58.83
N PRO A 49 -44.18 -68.96 58.62
CA PRO A 49 -44.93 -69.68 57.54
C PRO A 49 -45.99 -70.71 58.11
N PRO A 50 -46.29 -71.97 57.63
CA PRO A 50 -46.06 -72.75 56.37
C PRO A 50 -47.26 -73.65 55.84
N VAL A 51 -47.03 -74.48 54.79
CA VAL A 51 -47.79 -75.68 54.26
C VAL A 51 -49.27 -75.53 53.81
N TRP A 52 -49.94 -76.45 53.05
CA TRP A 52 -49.64 -77.81 52.54
C TRP A 52 -50.25 -78.12 51.14
N ALA A 53 -50.14 -79.39 50.67
CA ALA A 53 -50.85 -79.96 49.50
C ALA A 53 -52.31 -80.40 49.90
N ALA A 54 -53.20 -80.98 49.09
CA ALA A 54 -53.08 -82.01 48.05
C ALA A 54 -54.33 -82.06 47.11
N PRO A 55 -54.44 -82.99 46.12
CA PRO A 55 -55.27 -82.78 44.92
C PRO A 55 -56.53 -83.66 44.78
N SER A 56 -57.16 -83.53 43.59
CA SER A 56 -57.98 -84.51 42.83
C SER A 56 -59.47 -84.20 42.64
N ARG A 57 -59.91 -84.19 41.37
CA ARG A 57 -60.71 -85.26 40.76
C ARG A 57 -60.70 -85.13 39.24
N SER A 58 -60.73 -86.26 38.53
CA SER A 58 -60.56 -86.35 37.08
C SER A 58 -61.88 -86.66 36.38
N ALA A 59 -62.12 -86.05 35.22
CA ALA A 59 -63.16 -86.45 34.27
C ALA A 59 -62.51 -86.80 32.93
N SER A 60 -62.69 -88.03 32.46
CA SER A 60 -62.00 -88.58 31.29
C SER A 60 -62.65 -88.18 29.97
N ARG A 61 -62.00 -87.26 29.23
CA ARG A 61 -62.17 -87.09 27.78
C ARG A 61 -61.04 -87.81 27.02
N PRO A 62 -61.22 -88.16 25.73
CA PRO A 62 -60.18 -88.85 24.95
C PRO A 62 -58.86 -88.08 24.91
N GLY A 63 -57.74 -88.79 25.06
CA GLY A 63 -56.40 -88.20 25.05
C GLY A 63 -56.00 -87.68 23.66
N PRO A 64 -55.29 -86.54 23.55
CA PRO A 64 -55.10 -85.81 22.29
C PRO A 64 -54.09 -86.42 21.29
N ASN A 65 -53.77 -87.72 21.43
CA ASN A 65 -52.70 -88.41 20.68
C ASN A 65 -53.09 -89.82 20.21
N THR A 66 -54.37 -90.11 19.97
CA THR A 66 -54.74 -91.28 19.15
C THR A 66 -54.18 -91.09 17.74
N PRO A 67 -53.28 -91.97 17.25
CA PRO A 67 -52.73 -91.83 15.90
C PRO A 67 -53.77 -92.30 14.89
N MET A 68 -54.05 -91.47 13.88
CA MET A 68 -55.10 -91.74 12.89
C MET A 68 -54.48 -92.02 11.52
N THR A 69 -55.06 -92.97 10.81
CA THR A 69 -54.77 -93.19 9.38
C THR A 69 -55.85 -92.51 8.57
N ILE A 70 -55.52 -91.34 8.00
CA ILE A 70 -56.40 -90.59 7.11
C ILE A 70 -55.84 -90.76 5.69
N ASN A 71 -56.69 -91.18 4.76
CA ASN A 71 -56.32 -91.35 3.36
C ASN A 71 -57.29 -90.55 2.50
N LEU A 72 -56.83 -89.40 2.01
CA LEU A 72 -57.56 -88.51 1.12
C LEU A 72 -56.88 -88.58 -0.25
N VAL A 73 -57.62 -89.00 -1.28
CA VAL A 73 -57.12 -89.06 -2.66
C VAL A 73 -58.07 -88.26 -3.53
N ASN A 74 -57.54 -87.21 -4.19
CA ASN A 74 -58.29 -86.26 -5.02
C ASN A 74 -59.53 -85.66 -4.31
N ALA A 75 -59.46 -85.49 -3.00
CA ALA A 75 -60.55 -84.93 -2.20
C ALA A 75 -60.61 -83.41 -2.39
N GLU A 76 -61.80 -82.85 -2.54
CA GLU A 76 -61.97 -81.39 -2.61
C GLU A 76 -61.43 -80.71 -1.35
N ILE A 77 -60.81 -79.54 -1.49
CA ILE A 77 -60.17 -78.86 -0.35
C ILE A 77 -61.16 -78.63 0.81
N ALA A 78 -62.42 -78.28 0.54
CA ALA A 78 -63.43 -78.09 1.57
C ALA A 78 -63.70 -79.38 2.39
N SER A 79 -63.86 -80.53 1.74
CA SER A 79 -64.12 -81.81 2.41
C SER A 79 -62.87 -82.35 3.11
N ALA A 80 -61.69 -82.17 2.53
CA ALA A 80 -60.42 -82.53 3.15
C ALA A 80 -60.10 -81.68 4.40
N VAL A 81 -60.33 -80.37 4.36
CA VAL A 81 -60.23 -79.48 5.52
C VAL A 81 -61.25 -79.88 6.59
N GLN A 82 -62.50 -80.19 6.21
CA GLN A 82 -63.53 -80.61 7.17
C GLN A 82 -63.24 -81.98 7.83
N ALA A 83 -62.65 -82.93 7.08
CA ALA A 83 -62.20 -84.21 7.63
C ALA A 83 -61.06 -84.01 8.66
N VAL A 84 -60.09 -83.14 8.37
CA VAL A 84 -59.02 -82.81 9.32
C VAL A 84 -59.52 -81.94 10.49
N ALA A 85 -60.52 -81.08 10.28
CA ALA A 85 -61.20 -80.34 11.34
C ALA A 85 -61.80 -81.29 12.39
N ALA A 86 -62.56 -82.30 11.93
CA ALA A 86 -63.12 -83.34 12.78
C ALA A 86 -62.03 -84.18 13.49
N ALA A 87 -60.95 -84.54 12.79
CA ALA A 87 -59.85 -85.32 13.35
C ALA A 87 -58.96 -84.55 14.34
N THR A 88 -58.90 -83.21 14.25
CA THR A 88 -58.03 -82.36 15.08
C THR A 88 -58.78 -81.57 16.15
N GLY A 89 -60.12 -81.58 16.15
CA GLY A 89 -60.95 -80.83 17.09
C GLY A 89 -60.86 -79.31 16.92
N ARG A 90 -60.57 -78.83 15.70
CA ARG A 90 -60.36 -77.42 15.37
C ARG A 90 -61.46 -76.88 14.48
N ASN A 91 -61.94 -75.68 14.75
CA ASN A 91 -62.92 -74.99 13.91
C ASN A 91 -62.22 -74.35 12.72
N PHE A 92 -62.52 -74.82 11.50
CA PHE A 92 -62.08 -74.22 10.25
C PHE A 92 -63.25 -73.52 9.55
N ILE A 93 -62.94 -72.40 8.87
CA ILE A 93 -63.83 -71.74 7.92
C ILE A 93 -63.09 -71.69 6.58
N VAL A 94 -63.71 -72.18 5.52
CA VAL A 94 -63.14 -72.18 4.17
C VAL A 94 -63.82 -71.09 3.34
N ASP A 95 -63.05 -70.17 2.75
CA ASP A 95 -63.59 -69.16 1.83
C ASP A 95 -64.12 -69.85 0.54
N PRO A 96 -65.31 -69.51 0.02
CA PRO A 96 -65.85 -70.06 -1.24
C PRO A 96 -64.95 -69.92 -2.49
N ARG A 97 -63.91 -69.07 -2.42
CA ARG A 97 -62.86 -68.90 -3.45
C ARG A 97 -61.78 -70.01 -3.39
N VAL A 98 -61.78 -70.85 -2.35
CA VAL A 98 -60.89 -72.01 -2.22
C VAL A 98 -61.45 -73.17 -3.04
N LYS A 99 -60.83 -73.46 -4.18
CA LYS A 99 -61.26 -74.52 -5.12
C LYS A 99 -60.07 -75.34 -5.56
N GLY A 100 -60.27 -76.65 -5.66
CA GLY A 100 -59.23 -77.60 -6.05
C GLY A 100 -59.38 -78.92 -5.30
N GLN A 101 -58.54 -79.88 -5.67
CA GLN A 101 -58.44 -81.19 -5.04
C GLN A 101 -57.05 -81.34 -4.40
N ILE A 102 -56.99 -82.02 -3.26
CA ILE A 102 -55.75 -82.36 -2.58
C ILE A 102 -55.70 -83.84 -2.23
N SER A 103 -54.49 -84.38 -2.12
CA SER A 103 -54.26 -85.73 -1.58
C SER A 103 -53.38 -85.67 -0.35
N LEU A 104 -53.77 -86.42 0.68
CA LEU A 104 -53.06 -86.60 1.94
C LEU A 104 -53.07 -88.10 2.24
N GLN A 105 -51.94 -88.76 2.03
CA GLN A 105 -51.80 -90.22 2.18
C GLN A 105 -50.73 -90.52 3.22
N PHE A 106 -51.12 -91.18 4.32
CA PHE A 106 -50.18 -91.62 5.36
C PHE A 106 -50.12 -93.15 5.40
N GLN A 107 -48.97 -93.73 5.03
CA GLN A 107 -48.75 -95.18 5.05
C GLN A 107 -48.57 -95.76 6.47
N LYS A 108 -48.49 -94.90 7.48
CA LYS A 108 -48.37 -95.25 8.90
C LYS A 108 -49.36 -94.38 9.69
N PRO A 109 -49.87 -94.81 10.86
CA PRO A 109 -50.71 -93.97 11.71
C PRO A 109 -49.95 -92.72 12.17
N VAL A 110 -50.54 -91.53 11.98
CA VAL A 110 -49.88 -90.23 12.24
C VAL A 110 -50.62 -89.48 13.36
N PRO A 111 -49.91 -88.82 14.31
CA PRO A 111 -50.57 -88.04 15.36
C PRO A 111 -51.27 -86.79 14.79
N PRO A 112 -52.41 -86.33 15.36
CA PRO A 112 -53.23 -85.26 14.77
C PRO A 112 -52.49 -83.95 14.44
N GLN A 113 -51.43 -83.62 15.19
CA GLN A 113 -50.60 -82.43 14.92
C GLN A 113 -49.79 -82.54 13.62
N GLN A 114 -49.32 -83.73 13.25
CA GLN A 114 -48.59 -83.97 12.00
C GLN A 114 -49.56 -84.05 10.80
N VAL A 115 -50.77 -84.59 10.99
CA VAL A 115 -51.86 -84.50 9.99
C VAL A 115 -52.18 -83.03 9.69
N TYR A 116 -52.32 -82.20 10.73
CA TYR A 116 -52.56 -80.76 10.56
C TYR A 116 -51.43 -80.05 9.80
N GLN A 117 -50.16 -80.31 10.14
CA GLN A 117 -49.03 -79.71 9.41
C GLN A 117 -48.99 -80.17 7.94
N ALA A 118 -49.22 -81.46 7.66
CA ALA A 118 -49.30 -81.95 6.29
C ALA A 118 -50.46 -81.32 5.49
N LEU A 119 -51.62 -81.05 6.13
CA LEU A 119 -52.69 -80.25 5.52
C LEU A 119 -52.20 -78.83 5.20
N LEU A 120 -51.51 -78.14 6.11
CA LEU A 120 -50.96 -76.80 5.84
C LEU A 120 -49.98 -76.81 4.65
N THR A 121 -49.05 -77.76 4.61
CA THR A 121 -48.10 -77.91 3.50
C THR A 121 -48.82 -78.19 2.18
N GLN A 122 -49.86 -79.03 2.19
CA GLN A 122 -50.63 -79.36 0.99
C GLN A 122 -51.55 -78.22 0.52
N LEU A 123 -52.10 -77.42 1.45
CA LEU A 123 -52.81 -76.17 1.13
C LEU A 123 -51.85 -75.15 0.51
N ARG A 124 -50.63 -75.02 1.08
CA ARG A 124 -49.55 -74.16 0.55
C ARG A 124 -49.15 -74.55 -0.86
N LEU A 125 -49.01 -75.85 -1.15
CA LEU A 125 -48.77 -76.36 -2.51
C LEU A 125 -49.92 -76.06 -3.49
N ALA A 126 -51.14 -75.85 -2.98
CA ALA A 126 -52.32 -75.45 -3.76
C ALA A 126 -52.54 -73.92 -3.82
N GLY A 127 -51.62 -73.09 -3.30
CA GLY A 127 -51.73 -71.62 -3.31
C GLY A 127 -52.66 -71.03 -2.22
N TYR A 128 -53.04 -71.84 -1.23
CA TYR A 128 -53.90 -71.45 -0.12
C TYR A 128 -53.13 -71.42 1.20
N ALA A 129 -53.51 -70.50 2.09
CA ALA A 129 -52.90 -70.33 3.39
C ALA A 129 -53.96 -70.35 4.50
N VAL A 130 -53.56 -70.75 5.71
CA VAL A 130 -54.42 -70.77 6.88
C VAL A 130 -54.04 -69.66 7.84
N VAL A 131 -55.00 -68.79 8.14
CA VAL A 131 -54.87 -67.68 9.08
C VAL A 131 -55.65 -68.02 10.36
N GLU A 132 -55.03 -67.80 11.52
CA GLU A 132 -55.63 -68.05 12.83
C GLU A 132 -56.19 -66.73 13.41
N HIS A 133 -57.47 -66.72 13.80
CA HIS A 133 -58.15 -65.54 14.34
C HIS A 133 -59.18 -65.99 15.38
N ASP A 134 -59.05 -65.54 16.63
CA ASP A 134 -59.91 -65.89 17.77
C ASP A 134 -60.18 -67.41 17.93
N GLY A 135 -59.15 -68.24 17.72
CA GLY A 135 -59.24 -69.70 17.82
C GLY A 135 -59.92 -70.39 16.63
N VAL A 136 -60.27 -69.64 15.58
CA VAL A 136 -60.83 -70.16 14.32
C VAL A 136 -59.79 -70.08 13.20
N PHE A 137 -59.69 -71.14 12.41
CA PHE A 137 -58.72 -71.28 11.32
C PHE A 137 -59.39 -70.97 9.97
N LYS A 138 -59.12 -69.78 9.41
CA LYS A 138 -59.65 -69.35 8.11
C LYS A 138 -58.73 -69.83 6.98
N VAL A 139 -59.25 -70.59 6.03
CA VAL A 139 -58.55 -70.99 4.80
C VAL A 139 -58.87 -69.97 3.70
N VAL A 140 -57.84 -69.28 3.22
CA VAL A 140 -57.94 -68.16 2.27
C VAL A 140 -56.83 -68.26 1.20
N PRO A 141 -56.94 -67.59 0.04
CA PRO A 141 -55.83 -67.46 -0.90
C PRO A 141 -54.58 -66.84 -0.24
N GLU A 142 -53.37 -67.27 -0.62
CA GLU A 142 -52.10 -66.73 -0.08
C GLU A 142 -51.97 -65.20 -0.29
N ALA A 143 -52.57 -64.69 -1.37
CA ALA A 143 -52.65 -63.25 -1.63
C ALA A 143 -53.38 -62.49 -0.50
N ASP A 144 -54.49 -63.03 0.02
CA ASP A 144 -55.32 -62.37 1.02
C ASP A 144 -54.81 -62.61 2.46
N ALA A 145 -54.11 -63.73 2.69
CA ALA A 145 -53.60 -64.11 4.01
C ALA A 145 -52.66 -63.07 4.66
N ARG A 146 -51.86 -62.35 3.85
CA ARG A 146 -50.97 -61.28 4.32
C ARG A 146 -51.70 -60.13 5.02
N LEU A 147 -52.96 -59.88 4.64
CA LEU A 147 -53.78 -58.78 5.16
C LEU A 147 -54.54 -59.15 6.44
N GLN A 148 -54.62 -60.45 6.77
CA GLN A 148 -55.38 -60.96 7.92
C GLN A 148 -54.48 -61.60 9.00
N THR A 149 -53.16 -61.59 8.79
CA THR A 149 -52.16 -62.13 9.73
C THR A 149 -52.22 -61.40 11.08
N THR A 150 -52.62 -62.10 12.14
CA THR A 150 -52.83 -61.52 13.48
C THR A 150 -51.59 -61.50 14.39
N PRO A 151 -50.66 -62.49 14.43
CA PRO A 151 -49.53 -62.42 15.34
C PRO A 151 -48.32 -61.75 14.66
N VAL A 152 -47.92 -60.60 15.20
CA VAL A 152 -46.66 -59.93 14.83
C VAL A 152 -45.57 -60.24 15.85
N GLY A 153 -44.37 -60.60 15.38
CA GLY A 153 -43.19 -60.81 16.23
C GLY A 153 -42.15 -59.70 16.05
N VAL A 154 -41.40 -59.41 17.11
CA VAL A 154 -40.41 -58.31 17.13
C VAL A 154 -39.06 -58.80 17.66
N GLY A 155 -37.99 -58.44 16.96
CA GLY A 155 -36.61 -58.76 17.29
C GLY A 155 -36.06 -60.01 16.62
N ASN A 156 -34.73 -60.17 16.68
CA ASN A 156 -33.99 -61.07 15.79
C ASN A 156 -33.80 -62.49 16.35
N ARG A 157 -34.39 -62.80 17.50
CA ARG A 157 -34.29 -64.12 18.14
C ARG A 157 -35.28 -65.08 17.49
N ILE A 158 -34.84 -66.29 17.17
CA ILE A 158 -35.68 -67.36 16.57
C ILE A 158 -36.92 -67.65 17.42
N ALA A 159 -36.83 -67.52 18.75
CA ALA A 159 -37.94 -67.71 19.69
C ALA A 159 -38.95 -66.54 19.75
N ALA A 160 -38.66 -65.40 19.10
CA ALA A 160 -39.55 -64.24 19.00
C ALA A 160 -40.38 -64.24 17.70
N ILE A 161 -40.31 -65.32 16.92
CA ILE A 161 -41.13 -65.53 15.71
C ILE A 161 -42.38 -66.34 16.13
N PRO A 162 -43.60 -65.78 16.01
CA PRO A 162 -44.83 -66.50 16.33
C PRO A 162 -45.16 -67.57 15.28
N GLY A 163 -46.12 -68.44 15.60
CA GLY A 163 -46.58 -69.50 14.69
C GLY A 163 -45.65 -70.73 14.56
N ARG A 164 -46.16 -71.79 13.94
CA ARG A 164 -45.46 -73.08 13.76
C ARG A 164 -45.77 -73.71 12.40
N GLY A 165 -44.72 -74.05 11.64
CA GLY A 165 -44.85 -74.68 10.33
C GLY A 165 -45.25 -73.68 9.24
N ASP A 166 -46.10 -74.12 8.31
CA ASP A 166 -46.58 -73.35 7.15
C ASP A 166 -47.66 -72.29 7.49
N GLN A 167 -47.61 -71.69 8.69
CA GLN A 167 -48.40 -70.50 9.02
C GLN A 167 -47.71 -69.24 8.49
N VAL A 168 -48.46 -68.34 7.82
CA VAL A 168 -47.95 -67.01 7.42
C VAL A 168 -47.98 -66.08 8.62
N VAL A 169 -46.86 -65.44 8.93
CA VAL A 169 -46.71 -64.50 10.05
C VAL A 169 -45.85 -63.29 9.65
N THR A 170 -45.90 -62.21 10.42
CA THR A 170 -45.10 -60.99 10.16
C THR A 170 -44.06 -60.80 11.27
N GLN A 171 -42.79 -60.68 10.88
CA GLN A 171 -41.67 -60.44 11.79
C GLN A 171 -41.02 -59.08 11.51
N ILE A 172 -40.70 -58.34 12.58
CA ILE A 172 -39.88 -57.13 12.54
C ILE A 172 -38.49 -57.45 13.08
N PHE A 173 -37.49 -57.53 12.21
CA PHE A 173 -36.08 -57.63 12.58
C PHE A 173 -35.48 -56.23 12.72
N GLN A 174 -34.71 -55.98 13.79
CA GLN A 174 -34.05 -54.69 14.06
C GLN A 174 -32.53 -54.89 13.96
N LEU A 175 -31.86 -54.22 13.03
CA LEU A 175 -30.42 -54.37 12.80
C LEU A 175 -29.62 -53.36 13.63
N ARG A 176 -28.45 -53.77 14.11
CA ARG A 176 -27.61 -52.94 15.02
C ARG A 176 -26.34 -52.42 14.37
N ASN A 177 -25.76 -53.19 13.46
CA ASN A 177 -24.43 -52.97 12.90
C ASN A 177 -24.48 -52.70 11.39
N GLN A 178 -25.42 -53.34 10.67
CA GLN A 178 -25.65 -53.13 9.25
C GLN A 178 -26.95 -52.37 8.96
N ALA A 179 -26.98 -51.64 7.85
CA ALA A 179 -28.18 -50.93 7.39
C ALA A 179 -29.16 -51.88 6.70
N ALA A 180 -30.45 -51.79 7.03
CA ALA A 180 -31.51 -52.63 6.49
C ALA A 180 -31.66 -52.51 4.95
N SER A 181 -31.35 -51.34 4.39
CA SER A 181 -31.22 -51.10 2.95
C SER A 181 -30.20 -52.03 2.27
N ASN A 182 -29.11 -52.37 2.96
CA ASN A 182 -27.98 -53.07 2.38
C ASN A 182 -28.19 -54.59 2.37
N LEU A 183 -29.01 -55.10 3.31
CA LEU A 183 -29.40 -56.52 3.33
C LEU A 183 -30.57 -56.83 2.38
N LEU A 184 -31.40 -55.85 2.03
CA LEU A 184 -32.58 -56.02 1.18
C LEU A 184 -32.31 -56.74 -0.16
N PRO A 185 -31.24 -56.44 -0.94
CA PRO A 185 -30.94 -57.16 -2.18
C PRO A 185 -30.56 -58.64 -1.96
N VAL A 186 -29.94 -58.96 -0.82
CA VAL A 186 -29.50 -60.31 -0.46
C VAL A 186 -30.67 -61.15 0.08
N LEU A 187 -31.61 -60.51 0.79
CA LEU A 187 -32.75 -61.20 1.41
C LEU A 187 -33.95 -61.36 0.47
N ARG A 188 -34.17 -60.46 -0.50
CA ARG A 188 -35.32 -60.51 -1.41
C ARG A 188 -35.46 -61.84 -2.19
N PRO A 189 -34.40 -62.49 -2.70
CA PRO A 189 -34.51 -63.79 -3.38
C PRO A 189 -34.81 -64.98 -2.45
N LEU A 190 -34.81 -64.79 -1.13
CA LEU A 190 -34.96 -65.85 -0.12
C LEU A 190 -36.38 -65.94 0.45
N ILE A 191 -37.30 -65.09 -0.01
CA ILE A 191 -38.68 -64.96 0.45
C ILE A 191 -39.60 -65.61 -0.58
N SER A 192 -40.74 -66.19 -0.14
CA SER A 192 -41.71 -66.79 -1.06
C SER A 192 -42.17 -65.78 -2.13
N PRO A 193 -42.28 -66.13 -3.43
CA PRO A 193 -42.45 -65.13 -4.50
C PRO A 193 -43.67 -64.19 -4.37
N ASN A 194 -44.73 -64.66 -3.72
CA ASN A 194 -45.92 -63.86 -3.47
C ASN A 194 -45.75 -62.89 -2.28
N ASN A 195 -44.74 -63.07 -1.42
CA ASN A 195 -44.65 -62.46 -0.08
C ASN A 195 -43.72 -61.23 -0.02
N THR A 196 -43.94 -60.37 0.97
CA THR A 196 -43.44 -58.98 0.98
C THR A 196 -42.39 -58.72 2.06
N ILE A 197 -41.37 -57.96 1.68
CA ILE A 197 -40.31 -57.42 2.54
C ILE A 197 -40.25 -55.90 2.38
N ASN A 198 -40.40 -55.20 3.49
CA ASN A 198 -40.24 -53.75 3.57
C ASN A 198 -39.10 -53.40 4.52
N VAL A 199 -38.37 -52.32 4.19
CA VAL A 199 -37.39 -51.70 5.08
C VAL A 199 -38.04 -50.47 5.69
N ASP A 200 -37.93 -50.30 7.01
CA ASP A 200 -38.02 -48.99 7.64
C ASP A 200 -36.60 -48.47 7.91
N PRO A 201 -36.12 -47.45 7.17
CA PRO A 201 -34.83 -46.82 7.44
C PRO A 201 -34.77 -46.10 8.79
N GLY A 202 -35.91 -45.66 9.34
CA GLY A 202 -35.99 -44.86 10.56
C GLY A 202 -35.63 -45.65 11.82
N SER A 203 -36.17 -46.87 11.97
CA SER A 203 -35.81 -47.80 13.05
C SER A 203 -34.75 -48.84 12.67
N ASN A 204 -34.14 -48.70 11.48
CA ASN A 204 -33.22 -49.67 10.86
C ASN A 204 -33.77 -51.12 10.87
N ALA A 205 -35.04 -51.25 10.49
CA ALA A 205 -35.79 -52.49 10.63
C ALA A 205 -36.20 -53.12 9.28
N LEU A 206 -36.25 -54.45 9.26
CA LEU A 206 -36.77 -55.27 8.18
C LEU A 206 -38.10 -55.88 8.62
N ILE A 207 -39.19 -55.44 8.00
CA ILE A 207 -40.54 -55.99 8.19
C ILE A 207 -40.76 -57.04 7.10
N ILE A 208 -40.90 -58.31 7.50
CA ILE A 208 -41.02 -59.45 6.58
C ILE A 208 -42.27 -60.26 6.93
N THR A 209 -43.18 -60.41 5.98
CA THR A 209 -44.36 -61.28 6.10
C THR A 209 -44.13 -62.51 5.23
N ASP A 210 -43.95 -63.69 5.84
CA ASP A 210 -43.73 -64.95 5.12
C ASP A 210 -44.06 -66.15 6.04
N TYR A 211 -43.90 -67.38 5.54
CA TYR A 211 -44.09 -68.59 6.34
C TYR A 211 -43.12 -68.65 7.54
N ALA A 212 -43.63 -69.01 8.72
CA ALA A 212 -42.91 -68.96 10.00
C ALA A 212 -41.58 -69.75 9.98
N ASP A 213 -41.49 -70.86 9.25
CA ASP A 213 -40.25 -71.63 9.11
C ASP A 213 -39.24 -71.02 8.13
N ASN A 214 -39.67 -70.26 7.12
CA ASN A 214 -38.74 -69.49 6.28
C ASN A 214 -38.21 -68.25 7.02
N LEU A 215 -39.04 -67.61 7.85
CA LEU A 215 -38.59 -66.52 8.73
C LEU A 215 -37.52 -66.99 9.73
N LYS A 216 -37.59 -68.24 10.23
CA LYS A 216 -36.53 -68.85 11.08
C LYS A 216 -35.23 -69.10 10.31
N ARG A 217 -35.29 -69.34 8.99
CA ARG A 217 -34.11 -69.43 8.10
C ARG A 217 -33.50 -68.05 7.88
N ILE A 218 -34.33 -67.06 7.53
CA ILE A 218 -33.93 -65.66 7.29
C ILE A 218 -33.30 -65.06 8.56
N ALA A 219 -33.85 -65.32 9.74
CA ALA A 219 -33.32 -64.87 11.03
C ALA A 219 -31.85 -65.27 11.26
N ARG A 220 -31.46 -66.49 10.86
CA ARG A 220 -30.07 -66.98 10.98
C ARG A 220 -29.12 -66.25 10.02
N ILE A 221 -29.60 -65.93 8.81
CA ILE A 221 -28.83 -65.20 7.79
C ILE A 221 -28.63 -63.75 8.25
N ILE A 222 -29.67 -63.09 8.74
CA ILE A 222 -29.59 -61.76 9.36
C ILE A 222 -28.58 -61.75 10.53
N ALA A 223 -28.67 -62.72 11.45
CA ALA A 223 -27.77 -62.81 12.59
C ALA A 223 -26.29 -63.09 12.21
N GLY A 224 -26.04 -63.67 11.03
CA GLY A 224 -24.68 -63.86 10.49
C GLY A 224 -24.14 -62.68 9.69
N LEU A 225 -24.99 -61.74 9.26
CA LEU A 225 -24.61 -60.56 8.47
C LEU A 225 -24.57 -59.26 9.30
N ASP A 226 -25.32 -59.16 10.40
CA ASP A 226 -25.35 -57.99 11.30
C ASP A 226 -24.12 -57.91 12.22
N VAL A 227 -22.91 -57.99 11.64
CA VAL A 227 -21.61 -57.97 12.31
C VAL A 227 -21.06 -56.53 12.39
N PRO A 228 -20.46 -56.11 13.51
CA PRO A 228 -19.85 -54.78 13.63
C PRO A 228 -18.63 -54.62 12.72
N THR A 229 -18.71 -53.65 11.80
CA THR A 229 -17.56 -53.16 11.02
C THR A 229 -17.02 -51.89 11.67
N GLY A 230 -15.87 -51.99 12.34
CA GLY A 230 -15.22 -50.85 12.98
C GLY A 230 -14.74 -49.81 11.95
N SER A 231 -14.85 -48.53 12.30
CA SER A 231 -14.10 -47.45 11.64
C SER A 231 -13.11 -46.90 12.65
N GLU A 232 -11.83 -46.89 12.27
CA GLU A 232 -10.74 -46.46 13.16
C GLU A 232 -10.50 -44.97 12.95
N VAL A 233 -10.17 -44.28 14.04
CA VAL A 233 -9.89 -42.85 14.07
C VAL A 233 -8.63 -42.63 14.87
N ASP A 234 -7.66 -41.91 14.29
CA ASP A 234 -6.42 -41.54 14.96
C ASP A 234 -6.02 -40.08 14.64
N VAL A 235 -5.08 -39.53 15.41
CA VAL A 235 -4.68 -38.11 15.36
C VAL A 235 -3.16 -38.00 15.27
N VAL A 236 -2.67 -37.67 14.07
CA VAL A 236 -1.22 -37.62 13.77
C VAL A 236 -0.73 -36.17 13.85
N PRO A 237 0.10 -35.78 14.84
CA PRO A 237 0.68 -34.43 14.92
C PRO A 237 1.83 -34.24 13.92
N LEU A 238 1.91 -33.06 13.31
CA LEU A 238 2.93 -32.68 12.32
C LEU A 238 4.02 -31.80 12.94
N LYS A 239 5.27 -31.96 12.52
CA LYS A 239 6.45 -31.26 13.06
C LYS A 239 6.93 -30.09 12.22
N TYR A 240 6.81 -30.17 10.90
CA TYR A 240 7.36 -29.21 9.95
C TYR A 240 6.28 -28.67 9.01
N ALA A 241 5.40 -29.54 8.53
CA ALA A 241 4.33 -29.19 7.61
C ALA A 241 3.08 -28.67 8.35
N VAL A 242 2.29 -27.83 7.67
CA VAL A 242 1.07 -27.23 8.22
C VAL A 242 -0.15 -28.12 7.90
N ALA A 243 -0.92 -28.49 8.92
CA ALA A 243 -2.06 -29.41 8.78
C ALA A 243 -3.10 -28.94 7.74
N SER A 244 -3.41 -27.64 7.72
CA SER A 244 -4.37 -27.05 6.77
C SER A 244 -3.92 -27.09 5.30
N GLU A 245 -2.62 -27.21 5.05
CA GLU A 245 -2.06 -27.29 3.68
C GLU A 245 -1.89 -28.75 3.24
N LEU A 246 -1.47 -29.65 4.13
CA LEU A 246 -1.39 -31.08 3.82
C LEU A 246 -2.77 -31.74 3.65
N ALA A 247 -3.76 -31.44 4.50
CA ALA A 247 -5.07 -32.08 4.44
C ALA A 247 -5.74 -32.11 3.04
N PRO A 248 -5.85 -30.99 2.28
CA PRO A 248 -6.44 -31.02 0.94
C PRO A 248 -5.59 -31.79 -0.09
N THR A 249 -4.25 -31.81 0.04
CA THR A 249 -3.37 -32.60 -0.84
C THR A 249 -3.51 -34.10 -0.56
N LEU A 250 -3.54 -34.49 0.71
CA LEU A 250 -3.76 -35.87 1.15
C LEU A 250 -5.14 -36.38 0.75
N GLN A 251 -6.20 -35.59 0.98
CA GLN A 251 -7.55 -35.96 0.56
C GLN A 251 -7.62 -36.16 -0.97
N LYS A 252 -6.99 -35.27 -1.75
CA LYS A 252 -6.89 -35.42 -3.22
C LYS A 252 -6.11 -36.67 -3.64
N LEU A 253 -5.04 -37.03 -2.95
CA LEU A 253 -4.28 -38.26 -3.21
C LEU A 253 -5.10 -39.51 -2.88
N ILE A 254 -5.84 -39.51 -1.77
CA ILE A 254 -6.75 -40.59 -1.36
C ILE A 254 -7.86 -40.78 -2.41
N ASP A 255 -8.50 -39.69 -2.85
CA ASP A 255 -9.57 -39.74 -3.87
C ASP A 255 -9.04 -40.08 -5.28
N MET A 256 -7.78 -39.77 -5.61
CA MET A 256 -7.12 -40.26 -6.83
C MET A 256 -6.79 -41.76 -6.77
N GLN A 257 -6.42 -42.28 -5.59
CA GLN A 257 -6.12 -43.70 -5.40
C GLN A 257 -7.41 -44.56 -5.33
N ALA A 258 -8.53 -43.99 -4.88
CA ALA A 258 -9.87 -44.55 -4.94
C ALA A 258 -10.52 -44.38 -6.34
N GLY A 259 -9.81 -44.88 -7.36
CA GLY A 259 -10.00 -44.65 -8.80
C GLY A 259 -11.38 -44.20 -9.29
N ALA A 260 -11.55 -42.88 -9.41
CA ALA A 260 -12.68 -42.25 -10.10
C ALA A 260 -12.29 -41.87 -11.54
N THR A 261 -13.13 -42.22 -12.52
CA THR A 261 -12.95 -41.79 -13.92
C THR A 261 -13.06 -40.26 -14.04
N PRO A 262 -12.05 -39.56 -14.61
CA PRO A 262 -12.07 -38.11 -14.71
C PRO A 262 -13.08 -37.63 -15.76
N GLY A 263 -14.21 -37.06 -15.33
CA GLY A 263 -15.27 -36.67 -16.27
C GLY A 263 -16.54 -36.06 -15.66
N ALA A 264 -16.44 -35.27 -14.57
CA ALA A 264 -17.58 -34.54 -14.00
C ALA A 264 -17.15 -33.14 -13.54
N ALA A 265 -18.00 -32.13 -13.79
CA ALA A 265 -17.71 -30.73 -13.45
C ALA A 265 -18.00 -30.42 -11.97
N PRO A 266 -17.20 -29.54 -11.32
CA PRO A 266 -17.46 -29.12 -9.95
C PRO A 266 -18.65 -28.15 -9.91
N GLY A 267 -19.78 -28.56 -9.31
CA GLY A 267 -20.95 -27.68 -9.19
C GLY A 267 -22.15 -28.24 -8.42
N THR A 268 -22.42 -29.55 -8.47
CA THR A 268 -23.59 -30.16 -7.81
C THR A 268 -23.20 -31.17 -6.74
N GLN A 269 -23.45 -30.84 -5.47
CA GLN A 269 -23.36 -31.77 -4.34
C GLN A 269 -24.56 -32.73 -4.32
N THR A 270 -24.64 -33.64 -5.28
CA THR A 270 -25.53 -34.81 -5.22
C THR A 270 -24.75 -36.00 -4.68
N ALA A 271 -25.21 -36.58 -3.57
CA ALA A 271 -24.53 -37.68 -2.90
C ALA A 271 -24.57 -38.97 -3.72
N ALA A 272 -23.53 -39.19 -4.53
CA ALA A 272 -23.30 -40.45 -5.25
C ALA A 272 -22.84 -41.54 -4.27
N VAL A 273 -23.77 -42.09 -3.49
CA VAL A 273 -23.56 -43.22 -2.57
C VAL A 273 -23.40 -44.52 -3.38
N GLY A 274 -22.27 -44.63 -4.07
CA GLY A 274 -21.88 -45.80 -4.87
C GLY A 274 -21.10 -46.80 -4.03
N ALA A 275 -21.82 -47.75 -3.43
CA ALA A 275 -21.40 -49.06 -2.90
C ALA A 275 -19.95 -49.25 -2.36
N ASN A 276 -19.89 -49.63 -1.07
CA ASN A 276 -18.80 -50.36 -0.40
C ASN A 276 -17.45 -49.63 -0.19
N GLY A 277 -17.32 -49.08 1.03
CA GLY A 277 -16.06 -48.55 1.57
C GLY A 277 -16.28 -47.17 2.18
N MET A 278 -16.22 -47.07 3.51
CA MET A 278 -16.21 -45.76 4.18
C MET A 278 -14.86 -45.09 3.85
N ARG A 279 -14.87 -44.16 2.89
CA ARG A 279 -13.62 -43.52 2.40
C ARG A 279 -12.81 -42.95 3.56
N ALA A 280 -11.49 -43.02 3.44
CA ALA A 280 -10.63 -42.33 4.38
C ALA A 280 -10.88 -40.82 4.27
N VAL A 281 -11.16 -40.18 5.41
CA VAL A 281 -11.37 -38.73 5.50
C VAL A 281 -10.27 -38.16 6.38
N VAL A 282 -9.57 -37.15 5.87
CA VAL A 282 -8.53 -36.42 6.60
C VAL A 282 -9.06 -35.02 6.93
N LEU A 283 -9.13 -34.70 8.23
CA LEU A 283 -9.51 -33.37 8.71
C LEU A 283 -8.29 -32.70 9.38
N PRO A 284 -7.98 -31.44 9.05
CA PRO A 284 -6.95 -30.69 9.74
C PRO A 284 -7.48 -30.12 11.07
N ASP A 285 -6.75 -30.35 12.16
CA ASP A 285 -6.85 -29.53 13.36
C ASP A 285 -5.73 -28.48 13.34
N SER A 286 -6.08 -27.25 13.02
CA SER A 286 -5.17 -26.11 13.02
C SER A 286 -4.76 -25.63 14.42
N SER A 287 -5.42 -26.09 15.48
CA SER A 287 -5.09 -25.70 16.87
C SER A 287 -3.98 -26.53 17.48
N SER A 288 -3.85 -27.81 17.08
CA SER A 288 -2.77 -28.73 17.50
C SER A 288 -1.74 -29.02 16.41
N ASN A 289 -1.92 -28.49 15.20
CA ASN A 289 -1.20 -28.84 13.97
C ASN A 289 -1.20 -30.37 13.71
N ALA A 290 -2.36 -31.00 13.87
CA ALA A 290 -2.54 -32.44 13.68
C ALA A 290 -3.52 -32.75 12.55
N LEU A 291 -3.40 -33.96 12.00
CA LEU A 291 -4.33 -34.53 11.05
C LEU A 291 -5.17 -35.60 11.74
N ILE A 292 -6.48 -35.37 11.81
CA ILE A 292 -7.45 -36.35 12.29
C ILE A 292 -7.83 -37.24 11.10
N ILE A 293 -7.47 -38.51 11.17
CA ILE A 293 -7.69 -39.50 10.10
C ILE A 293 -8.82 -40.41 10.55
N ARG A 294 -9.84 -40.61 9.71
CA ARG A 294 -10.85 -41.68 9.88
C ARG A 294 -10.79 -42.62 8.70
N ALA A 295 -10.69 -43.93 8.93
CA ALA A 295 -10.63 -44.95 7.88
C ALA A 295 -11.55 -46.16 8.14
N ALA A 296 -11.95 -46.88 7.08
CA ALA A 296 -12.71 -48.13 7.19
C ALA A 296 -11.89 -49.37 7.62
N ASN A 297 -10.56 -49.25 7.64
CA ASN A 297 -9.64 -50.37 7.77
C ASN A 297 -8.26 -49.85 8.20
N GLY A 298 -7.70 -50.39 9.28
CA GLY A 298 -6.37 -50.00 9.79
C GLY A 298 -5.24 -50.14 8.79
N ALA A 299 -5.36 -51.03 7.79
CA ALA A 299 -4.39 -51.12 6.69
C ALA A 299 -4.34 -49.83 5.83
N GLN A 300 -5.44 -49.08 5.73
CA GLN A 300 -5.46 -47.77 5.07
C GLN A 300 -4.91 -46.67 5.99
N LEU A 301 -5.17 -46.76 7.30
CA LEU A 301 -4.67 -45.81 8.31
C LEU A 301 -3.14 -45.80 8.31
N VAL A 302 -2.50 -46.97 8.43
CA VAL A 302 -1.03 -47.13 8.36
C VAL A 302 -0.45 -46.69 7.01
N GLN A 303 -1.19 -46.81 5.91
CA GLN A 303 -0.75 -46.27 4.62
C GLN A 303 -0.73 -44.73 4.61
N ILE A 304 -1.70 -44.09 5.25
CA ILE A 304 -1.79 -42.61 5.35
C ILE A 304 -0.71 -42.08 6.28
N GLU A 305 -0.45 -42.72 7.43
CA GLU A 305 0.70 -42.42 8.31
C GLU A 305 2.03 -42.42 7.54
N GLN A 306 2.26 -43.46 6.71
CA GLN A 306 3.49 -43.57 5.91
C GLN A 306 3.58 -42.53 4.78
N MET A 307 2.46 -41.95 4.33
CA MET A 307 2.45 -40.81 3.42
C MET A 307 2.77 -39.51 4.18
N ILE A 308 2.14 -39.31 5.34
CA ILE A 308 2.41 -38.16 6.22
C ILE A 308 3.90 -38.13 6.60
N ALA A 309 4.49 -39.23 7.04
CA ALA A 309 5.91 -39.33 7.38
C ALA A 309 6.89 -39.13 6.19
N LYS A 310 6.39 -39.10 4.95
CA LYS A 310 7.17 -38.75 3.75
C LYS A 310 6.99 -37.28 3.34
N LEU A 311 5.90 -36.64 3.75
CA LEU A 311 5.53 -35.26 3.45
C LEU A 311 5.91 -34.28 4.56
N ASP A 312 5.81 -34.68 5.82
CA ASP A 312 6.25 -33.92 7.01
C ASP A 312 7.78 -33.97 7.14
N ARG A 313 8.45 -33.25 6.25
CA ARG A 313 9.90 -33.08 6.21
C ARG A 313 10.25 -31.60 6.33
N GLN A 314 11.37 -31.32 6.96
CA GLN A 314 11.93 -29.97 7.00
C GLN A 314 12.39 -29.56 5.59
N ASP A 315 11.62 -28.69 4.95
CA ASP A 315 12.12 -27.93 3.80
C ASP A 315 13.13 -26.87 4.28
N ASN A 316 14.14 -26.59 3.46
CA ASN A 316 15.13 -25.55 3.67
C ASN A 316 15.03 -24.43 2.60
N ALA A 317 14.00 -24.47 1.75
CA ALA A 317 13.66 -23.39 0.84
C ALA A 317 13.00 -22.23 1.61
N ASP A 318 13.82 -21.32 2.13
CA ASP A 318 13.34 -19.99 2.50
C ASP A 318 12.82 -19.29 1.24
N ASN A 319 11.57 -18.80 1.29
CA ASN A 319 10.98 -18.05 0.20
C ASN A 319 11.31 -16.55 0.29
N ILE A 320 11.74 -16.05 1.46
CA ILE A 320 11.99 -14.64 1.72
C ILE A 320 13.47 -14.32 1.52
N HIS A 321 13.76 -13.55 0.48
CA HIS A 321 15.11 -13.13 0.12
C HIS A 321 15.27 -11.62 0.29
N VAL A 322 16.29 -11.18 1.03
CA VAL A 322 16.66 -9.77 1.18
C VAL A 322 17.82 -9.44 0.23
N VAL A 323 17.65 -8.44 -0.62
CA VAL A 323 18.65 -7.99 -1.60
C VAL A 323 18.95 -6.51 -1.39
N TYR A 324 20.14 -6.19 -0.90
CA TYR A 324 20.63 -4.82 -0.76
C TYR A 324 21.02 -4.24 -2.13
N LEU A 325 20.57 -3.01 -2.42
CA LEU A 325 20.87 -2.29 -3.66
C LEU A 325 21.99 -1.27 -3.44
N HIS A 326 22.93 -1.22 -4.39
CA HIS A 326 24.15 -0.41 -4.30
C HIS A 326 24.05 0.91 -5.08
N ASN A 327 23.27 0.92 -6.16
CA ASN A 327 23.15 2.04 -7.11
C ASN A 327 21.70 2.49 -7.31
N ALA A 328 20.75 1.57 -7.26
CA ALA A 328 19.33 1.85 -7.52
C ALA A 328 18.53 2.08 -6.22
N ASN A 329 17.42 2.83 -6.31
CA ASN A 329 16.50 3.03 -5.18
C ASN A 329 15.52 1.86 -5.06
N ALA A 330 15.38 1.29 -3.85
CA ALA A 330 14.48 0.17 -3.59
C ALA A 330 13.01 0.46 -3.95
N THR A 331 12.53 1.70 -3.75
CA THR A 331 11.14 2.08 -4.04
C THR A 331 10.78 1.90 -5.51
N ASP A 332 11.65 2.38 -6.41
CA ASP A 332 11.40 2.38 -7.84
C ASP A 332 11.71 1.03 -8.48
N LEU A 333 12.73 0.31 -7.96
CA LEU A 333 13.01 -1.05 -8.37
C LEU A 333 11.87 -2.01 -7.93
N ALA A 334 11.29 -1.84 -6.73
CA ALA A 334 10.12 -2.61 -6.31
C ALA A 334 8.88 -2.33 -7.18
N ARG A 335 8.65 -1.07 -7.58
CA ARG A 335 7.57 -0.70 -8.52
C ARG A 335 7.72 -1.41 -9.87
N THR A 336 8.92 -1.38 -10.46
CA THR A 336 9.18 -2.02 -11.76
C THR A 336 9.08 -3.55 -11.69
N LEU A 337 9.68 -4.20 -10.69
CA LEU A 337 9.56 -5.66 -10.51
C LEU A 337 8.12 -6.11 -10.27
N ARG A 338 7.32 -5.34 -9.52
CA ARG A 338 5.90 -5.63 -9.30
C ARG A 338 5.10 -5.61 -10.60
N GLY A 339 5.40 -4.68 -11.50
CA GLY A 339 4.81 -4.66 -12.85
C GLY A 339 5.17 -5.89 -13.68
N VAL A 340 6.45 -6.29 -13.68
CA VAL A 340 6.92 -7.53 -14.35
C VAL A 340 6.22 -8.77 -13.78
N LEU A 341 6.16 -8.88 -12.46
CA LEU A 341 5.59 -10.04 -11.77
C LEU A 341 4.06 -10.13 -11.96
N ALA A 342 3.35 -9.01 -11.92
CA ALA A 342 1.92 -8.94 -12.24
C ALA A 342 1.63 -9.42 -13.67
N ASN A 343 2.45 -9.02 -14.64
CA ASN A 343 2.29 -9.41 -16.04
C ASN A 343 2.68 -10.87 -16.32
N SER A 344 3.46 -11.51 -15.43
CA SER A 344 3.78 -12.95 -15.55
C SER A 344 2.60 -13.87 -15.19
N GLY A 345 1.56 -13.35 -14.50
CA GLY A 345 0.36 -14.08 -14.10
C GLY A 345 -0.67 -14.37 -15.21
N MET A 346 -0.26 -14.39 -16.49
CA MET A 346 -1.14 -14.34 -17.66
C MET A 346 -1.78 -15.69 -18.06
N SER A 347 -2.46 -16.37 -17.12
CA SER A 347 -3.46 -17.41 -17.46
C SER A 347 -4.38 -17.82 -16.29
N SER A 348 -5.43 -17.05 -15.98
CA SER A 348 -6.64 -17.53 -15.28
C SER A 348 -7.78 -16.49 -15.33
N PRO A 349 -8.85 -16.69 -16.13
CA PRO A 349 -10.02 -15.82 -16.11
C PRO A 349 -10.89 -16.12 -14.88
N SER A 350 -10.58 -15.47 -13.75
CA SER A 350 -11.39 -15.57 -12.53
C SER A 350 -12.66 -14.72 -12.66
N PHE A 351 -13.83 -15.37 -12.63
CA PHE A 351 -15.13 -14.70 -12.68
C PHE A 351 -15.47 -14.05 -11.34
N GLY A 352 -14.95 -12.84 -11.10
CA GLY A 352 -15.28 -12.03 -9.93
C GLY A 352 -16.71 -11.49 -10.00
N SER A 353 -17.59 -12.01 -9.13
CA SER A 353 -19.00 -11.58 -9.01
C SER A 353 -19.12 -10.21 -8.31
N GLY A 354 -18.83 -9.13 -9.02
CA GLY A 354 -18.93 -7.75 -8.52
C GLY A 354 -20.35 -7.18 -8.58
N GLN A 355 -21.05 -7.13 -7.45
CA GLN A 355 -22.40 -6.54 -7.37
C GLN A 355 -22.35 -5.02 -7.11
N GLY A 356 -22.78 -4.22 -8.10
CA GLY A 356 -23.45 -2.93 -7.84
C GLY A 356 -22.86 -1.66 -8.45
N SER A 357 -23.67 -1.03 -9.32
CA SER A 357 -23.69 0.41 -9.64
C SER A 357 -22.49 1.01 -10.42
N ARG A 358 -22.69 1.95 -11.36
CA ARG A 358 -23.92 2.49 -11.96
C ARG A 358 -23.57 3.18 -13.29
N ALA A 359 -24.37 2.95 -14.34
CA ALA A 359 -24.45 3.82 -15.52
C ALA A 359 -25.93 3.92 -15.93
N PRO A 360 -26.47 5.11 -16.29
CA PRO A 360 -27.91 5.30 -16.46
C PRO A 360 -28.38 5.21 -17.91
N GLN A 361 -29.55 4.59 -18.12
CA GLN A 361 -30.41 4.82 -19.28
C GLN A 361 -31.86 4.99 -18.80
N PRO A 362 -32.67 5.93 -19.34
CA PRO A 362 -33.85 6.42 -18.63
C PRO A 362 -35.16 5.72 -19.01
N THR A 363 -36.03 5.52 -18.03
CA THR A 363 -37.48 5.37 -18.21
C THR A 363 -38.24 6.22 -17.19
N THR A 364 -39.50 6.52 -17.48
CA THR A 364 -40.26 7.65 -16.93
C THR A 364 -41.24 7.30 -15.82
N GLN A 365 -41.88 8.34 -15.27
CA GLN A 365 -43.16 8.32 -14.52
C GLN A 365 -43.02 7.98 -13.02
N GLN A 366 -43.07 8.94 -12.09
CA GLN A 366 -44.15 9.90 -11.71
C GLN A 366 -45.23 9.26 -10.81
N GLY A 367 -45.22 9.66 -9.53
CA GLY A 367 -46.25 9.38 -8.53
C GLY A 367 -45.88 10.12 -7.23
N GLY A 368 -46.70 11.09 -6.82
CA GLY A 368 -46.38 12.02 -5.71
C GLY A 368 -47.18 11.74 -4.42
N GLY A 369 -46.83 12.46 -3.34
CA GLY A 369 -47.38 12.30 -2.00
C GLY A 369 -46.27 12.34 -0.94
N ALA A 370 -45.68 13.49 -0.60
CA ALA A 370 -46.27 14.64 0.10
C ALA A 370 -46.63 14.36 1.57
N ASN A 371 -45.69 14.66 2.48
CA ASN A 371 -46.03 15.37 3.71
C ASN A 371 -44.81 16.14 4.26
N SER A 372 -45.06 17.11 5.15
CA SER A 372 -44.10 18.10 5.68
C SER A 372 -44.07 18.04 7.23
N PRO A 373 -43.41 18.96 7.97
CA PRO A 373 -42.35 19.93 7.65
C PRO A 373 -41.10 19.79 8.58
N GLN A 374 -40.10 20.67 8.47
CA GLN A 374 -39.72 21.62 9.56
C GLN A 374 -38.41 22.41 9.26
N SER A 375 -38.40 23.67 9.69
CA SER A 375 -37.40 24.75 9.58
C SER A 375 -35.90 24.43 9.61
N GLY A 376 -35.13 25.15 8.78
CA GLY A 376 -33.68 25.33 8.92
C GLY A 376 -33.06 26.25 7.85
N MET A 377 -33.08 27.57 8.06
CA MET A 377 -32.34 28.52 7.21
C MET A 377 -30.83 28.51 7.55
N GLY A 378 -29.96 28.40 6.53
CA GLY A 378 -28.52 28.56 6.70
C GLY A 378 -27.76 28.59 5.36
N ALA A 379 -26.93 29.63 5.19
CA ALA A 379 -25.86 29.80 4.19
C ALA A 379 -26.15 29.38 2.72
N ALA A 380 -26.28 30.38 1.84
CA ALA A 380 -26.07 30.18 0.41
C ALA A 380 -24.56 30.05 0.09
N SER A 381 -24.19 29.12 -0.78
CA SER A 381 -22.88 29.05 -1.43
C SER A 381 -23.10 28.73 -2.91
N ALA A 382 -22.57 29.58 -3.79
CA ALA A 382 -22.89 29.52 -5.21
C ALA A 382 -22.08 28.43 -5.92
N THR A 383 -22.76 27.43 -6.46
CA THR A 383 -22.16 26.44 -7.35
C THR A 383 -22.19 26.93 -8.80
N SER A 384 -21.00 27.16 -9.37
CA SER A 384 -20.77 27.32 -10.81
C SER A 384 -19.50 26.57 -11.20
N PRO A 385 -19.34 26.12 -12.47
CA PRO A 385 -18.63 24.86 -12.72
C PRO A 385 -17.10 24.99 -12.79
N GLY A 386 -16.39 24.20 -11.99
CA GLY A 386 -14.94 24.01 -12.11
C GLY A 386 -14.58 23.02 -13.21
N LEU A 387 -13.64 23.39 -14.09
CA LEU A 387 -13.05 22.50 -15.09
C LEU A 387 -11.87 21.71 -14.47
N GLY A 388 -11.57 20.56 -15.06
CA GLY A 388 -10.27 19.89 -14.92
C GLY A 388 -10.10 19.06 -13.65
N GLN A 389 -10.23 17.74 -13.78
CA GLN A 389 -9.75 16.80 -12.76
C GLN A 389 -8.22 16.73 -12.81
N THR A 390 -7.55 17.46 -11.92
CA THR A 390 -6.14 17.19 -11.59
C THR A 390 -6.05 15.90 -10.77
N PRO A 391 -5.12 14.97 -11.05
CA PRO A 391 -4.85 13.87 -10.15
C PRO A 391 -4.38 14.37 -8.79
N ASP A 392 -4.96 13.86 -7.71
CA ASP A 392 -4.61 14.24 -6.34
C ASP A 392 -3.30 13.56 -5.93
N PHE A 393 -2.22 14.35 -5.84
CA PHE A 393 -0.91 13.90 -5.33
C PHE A 393 -0.75 14.25 -3.84
N GLY A 394 -1.80 14.01 -3.05
CA GLY A 394 -1.88 14.28 -1.61
C GLY A 394 -1.89 13.03 -0.72
N GLN A 395 -0.79 12.78 -0.01
CA GLN A 395 -0.71 11.96 1.23
C GLN A 395 -1.50 10.63 1.31
N GLN A 396 -0.86 9.52 0.92
CA GLN A 396 -0.73 8.42 1.88
C GLN A 396 0.52 7.56 1.63
N GLY A 397 1.26 7.26 2.70
CA GLY A 397 2.36 6.30 2.72
C GLY A 397 1.88 4.85 2.71
N GLY A 398 0.86 4.54 1.90
CA GLY A 398 0.26 3.22 1.83
C GLY A 398 1.17 2.25 1.08
N SER A 399 1.64 1.20 1.75
CA SER A 399 2.11 0.01 1.05
C SER A 399 0.90 -0.69 0.43
N GLU A 400 0.54 -0.33 -0.80
CA GLU A 400 -0.47 -1.07 -1.57
C GLU A 400 -0.01 -2.52 -1.75
N THR A 401 -0.58 -3.42 -0.96
CA THR A 401 -0.39 -4.86 -1.06
C THR A 401 -1.36 -5.42 -2.09
N VAL A 402 -1.03 -5.27 -3.39
CA VAL A 402 -1.67 -6.06 -4.44
C VAL A 402 -1.26 -7.53 -4.24
N PRO A 403 -2.16 -8.47 -3.87
CA PRO A 403 -1.79 -9.86 -3.66
C PRO A 403 -1.74 -10.58 -5.01
N LEU A 404 -0.60 -11.17 -5.38
CA LEU A 404 -0.47 -11.88 -6.66
C LEU A 404 -0.85 -13.37 -6.50
N PRO A 405 -1.62 -13.95 -7.43
CA PRO A 405 -2.18 -15.31 -7.28
C PRO A 405 -1.18 -16.47 -7.46
N GLN A 406 0.12 -16.19 -7.58
CA GLN A 406 1.19 -17.21 -7.66
C GLN A 406 2.33 -16.98 -6.66
N GLY A 407 2.02 -16.46 -5.47
CA GLY A 407 2.92 -16.57 -4.31
C GLY A 407 4.21 -15.76 -4.36
N GLY A 408 4.30 -14.75 -5.23
CA GLY A 408 5.42 -13.83 -5.30
C GLY A 408 5.01 -12.41 -4.90
N SER A 409 5.74 -11.77 -3.98
CA SER A 409 5.60 -10.35 -3.65
C SER A 409 6.94 -9.66 -3.40
N VAL A 410 7.01 -8.37 -3.75
CA VAL A 410 8.21 -7.52 -3.60
C VAL A 410 7.86 -6.27 -2.81
N TYR A 411 8.63 -6.03 -1.75
CA TYR A 411 8.58 -4.85 -0.88
C TYR A 411 9.92 -4.10 -0.94
N ALA A 412 9.87 -2.80 -0.70
CA ALA A 412 11.04 -1.94 -0.57
C ALA A 412 11.23 -1.55 0.91
N ASP A 413 12.42 -1.78 1.45
CA ASP A 413 12.89 -1.12 2.66
C ASP A 413 13.68 0.13 2.24
N THR A 414 13.15 1.31 2.57
CA THR A 414 13.75 2.61 2.26
C THR A 414 14.81 3.04 3.27
N ALA A 415 14.86 2.44 4.46
CA ALA A 415 15.87 2.72 5.48
C ALA A 415 17.17 1.92 5.23
N LEU A 416 17.05 0.70 4.69
CA LEU A 416 18.17 -0.17 4.31
C LEU A 416 18.51 -0.15 2.81
N ASN A 417 17.74 0.58 1.99
CA ASN A 417 17.75 0.53 0.52
C ASN A 417 17.77 -0.93 -0.01
N ALA A 418 16.88 -1.76 0.52
CA ALA A 418 16.85 -3.19 0.24
C ALA A 418 15.49 -3.61 -0.36
N LEU A 419 15.51 -4.65 -1.18
CA LEU A 419 14.33 -5.34 -1.68
C LEU A 419 14.09 -6.60 -0.85
N ILE A 420 12.88 -6.73 -0.29
CA ILE A 420 12.41 -7.96 0.34
C ILE A 420 11.55 -8.68 -0.69
N VAL A 421 12.06 -9.77 -1.22
CA VAL A 421 11.45 -10.60 -2.26
C VAL A 421 10.96 -11.89 -1.63
N ASN A 422 9.66 -12.01 -1.38
CA ASN A 422 9.04 -13.27 -1.02
C ASN A 422 8.62 -13.98 -2.32
N ALA A 423 9.37 -14.99 -2.76
CA ALA A 423 9.07 -15.72 -3.98
C ALA A 423 9.74 -17.11 -4.01
N PRO A 424 9.11 -18.13 -4.63
CA PRO A 424 9.73 -19.44 -4.84
C PRO A 424 11.07 -19.35 -5.58
N GLN A 425 12.02 -20.23 -5.21
CA GLN A 425 13.40 -20.23 -5.70
C GLN A 425 13.58 -20.02 -7.23
N PRO A 426 12.78 -20.64 -8.14
CA PRO A 426 12.91 -20.37 -9.58
C PRO A 426 12.56 -18.93 -9.99
N VAL A 427 11.57 -18.33 -9.32
CA VAL A 427 11.13 -16.94 -9.56
C VAL A 427 12.16 -15.97 -8.96
N TYR A 428 12.69 -16.26 -7.77
CA TYR A 428 13.76 -15.45 -7.17
C TYR A 428 15.01 -15.41 -8.07
N GLN A 429 15.42 -16.53 -8.67
CA GLN A 429 16.56 -16.55 -9.61
C GLN A 429 16.33 -15.66 -10.85
N GLN A 430 15.11 -15.63 -11.39
CA GLN A 430 14.76 -14.71 -12.49
C GLN A 430 14.80 -13.25 -12.04
N LEU A 431 14.18 -12.93 -10.90
CA LEU A 431 14.18 -11.58 -10.31
C LEU A 431 15.61 -11.09 -10.02
N ARG A 432 16.47 -11.94 -9.45
CA ARG A 432 17.89 -11.65 -9.21
C ARG A 432 18.63 -11.29 -10.51
N GLY A 433 18.38 -12.02 -11.60
CA GLY A 433 18.95 -11.74 -12.92
C GLY A 433 18.46 -10.44 -13.56
N VAL A 434 17.30 -9.92 -13.14
CA VAL A 434 16.79 -8.59 -13.52
C VAL A 434 17.39 -7.51 -12.61
N ILE A 435 17.39 -7.70 -11.29
CA ILE A 435 17.97 -6.78 -10.30
C ILE A 435 19.44 -6.48 -10.64
N GLN A 436 20.25 -7.50 -10.95
CA GLN A 436 21.66 -7.32 -11.30
C GLN A 436 21.88 -6.50 -12.59
N LYS A 437 20.88 -6.38 -13.47
CA LYS A 437 20.92 -5.53 -14.68
C LYS A 437 20.40 -4.11 -14.43
N LEU A 438 19.68 -3.88 -13.33
CA LEU A 438 19.10 -2.59 -12.95
C LEU A 438 19.91 -1.88 -11.87
N ASP A 439 20.58 -2.60 -10.97
CA ASP A 439 21.43 -2.06 -9.89
C ASP A 439 22.82 -1.65 -10.40
N VAL A 440 22.87 -0.94 -11.53
CA VAL A 440 24.09 -0.44 -12.18
C VAL A 440 24.32 1.04 -11.87
N ARG A 441 25.58 1.47 -11.78
CA ARG A 441 25.94 2.88 -11.54
C ARG A 441 25.39 3.77 -12.66
N ARG A 442 24.42 4.64 -12.36
CA ARG A 442 23.97 5.70 -13.26
C ARG A 442 25.17 6.60 -13.57
N ALA A 443 25.38 6.90 -14.86
CA ALA A 443 26.33 7.92 -15.25
C ALA A 443 25.84 9.31 -14.85
N GLN A 444 26.78 10.23 -14.68
CA GLN A 444 26.52 11.63 -14.39
C GLN A 444 26.83 12.47 -15.64
N VAL A 445 26.27 13.67 -15.73
CA VAL A 445 26.58 14.64 -16.77
C VAL A 445 26.97 15.95 -16.09
N TYR A 446 28.18 16.41 -16.39
CA TYR A 446 28.62 17.77 -16.13
C TYR A 446 28.13 18.65 -17.29
N VAL A 447 27.46 19.75 -16.98
CA VAL A 447 26.92 20.70 -17.96
C VAL A 447 27.52 22.07 -17.68
N GLU A 448 28.25 22.57 -18.65
CA GLU A 448 28.77 23.94 -18.68
C GLU A 448 28.01 24.72 -19.74
N ALA A 449 27.47 25.89 -19.39
CA ALA A 449 26.97 26.85 -20.37
C ALA A 449 27.83 28.10 -20.37
N LEU A 450 28.00 28.71 -21.53
CA LEU A 450 28.75 29.95 -21.73
C LEU A 450 27.78 30.98 -22.32
N ILE A 451 27.53 32.06 -21.60
CA ILE A 451 26.65 33.15 -22.01
C ILE A 451 27.53 34.37 -22.24
N ALA A 452 27.61 34.82 -23.48
CA ALA A 452 28.36 36.02 -23.88
C ALA A 452 27.37 37.09 -24.33
N GLU A 453 27.40 38.26 -23.69
CA GLU A 453 26.55 39.40 -23.99
C GLU A 453 27.41 40.65 -24.16
N VAL A 454 27.33 41.27 -25.34
CA VAL A 454 28.03 42.51 -25.69
C VAL A 454 27.01 43.61 -25.96
N ASP A 455 26.95 44.59 -25.08
CA ASP A 455 26.14 45.80 -25.23
C ASP A 455 27.03 46.98 -25.63
N ALA A 456 26.54 47.83 -26.54
CA ALA A 456 27.18 49.09 -26.90
C ALA A 456 26.12 50.17 -27.17
N ASN A 457 26.15 51.27 -26.42
CA ASN A 457 25.22 52.38 -26.56
C ASN A 457 25.98 53.67 -26.86
N LYS A 458 25.81 54.19 -28.07
CA LYS A 458 26.50 55.38 -28.56
C LYS A 458 25.50 56.46 -28.89
N ALA A 459 25.54 57.60 -28.20
CA ALA A 459 24.74 58.76 -28.54
C ALA A 459 25.62 59.94 -28.97
N ALA A 460 25.12 60.74 -29.89
CA ALA A 460 25.69 62.02 -30.29
C ALA A 460 24.56 63.05 -30.41
N GLN A 461 24.76 64.24 -29.87
CA GLN A 461 23.84 65.36 -30.00
C GLN A 461 24.60 66.64 -30.33
N LEU A 462 24.10 67.35 -31.33
CA LEU A 462 24.58 68.64 -31.80
C LEU A 462 23.35 69.52 -32.07
N GLY A 463 23.19 70.60 -31.32
CA GLY A 463 22.10 71.55 -31.54
C GLY A 463 22.50 72.99 -31.27
N ILE A 464 21.89 73.91 -32.00
CA ILE A 464 21.99 75.35 -31.77
C ILE A 464 20.57 75.94 -31.78
N GLN A 465 20.20 76.53 -30.65
CA GLN A 465 18.94 77.24 -30.43
C GLN A 465 19.23 78.74 -30.36
N TRP A 466 18.38 79.55 -30.99
CA TRP A 466 18.46 81.01 -31.00
C TRP A 466 17.20 81.60 -30.39
N GLN A 467 17.31 82.64 -29.55
CA GLN A 467 16.15 83.33 -28.97
C GLN A 467 16.41 84.83 -28.88
N ALA A 468 15.47 85.63 -29.35
CA ALA A 468 15.51 87.08 -29.29
C ALA A 468 14.26 87.62 -28.59
N ILE A 469 14.45 88.67 -27.79
CA ILE A 469 13.37 89.53 -27.32
C ILE A 469 13.59 90.93 -27.90
N ALA A 470 12.56 91.46 -28.55
CA ALA A 470 12.49 92.84 -29.01
C ALA A 470 11.43 93.59 -28.21
N GLY A 471 11.87 94.55 -27.39
CA GLY A 471 11.02 95.38 -26.55
C GLY A 471 11.82 96.53 -25.94
N SER A 472 11.16 97.63 -25.61
CA SER A 472 11.79 98.81 -24.99
C SER A 472 11.32 98.97 -23.54
N SER A 473 12.19 99.51 -22.69
CA SER A 473 12.10 99.50 -21.21
C SER A 473 10.96 100.33 -20.58
N GLY A 474 9.96 100.74 -21.37
CA GLY A 474 8.78 101.48 -20.92
C GLY A 474 7.50 101.15 -21.70
N ASN A 475 7.48 100.06 -22.47
CA ASN A 475 6.33 99.68 -23.30
C ASN A 475 5.91 98.23 -22.98
N ASN A 476 4.64 98.01 -22.64
CA ASN A 476 4.13 96.70 -22.16
C ASN A 476 4.11 95.59 -23.23
N ASN A 477 4.52 95.88 -24.46
CA ASN A 477 4.50 94.96 -25.59
C ASN A 477 5.94 94.54 -25.92
N ALA A 478 6.28 93.27 -25.69
CA ALA A 478 7.54 92.66 -26.09
C ALA A 478 7.29 91.51 -27.07
N ILE A 479 8.07 91.45 -28.15
CA ILE A 479 8.03 90.36 -29.13
C ILE A 479 9.11 89.35 -28.74
N VAL A 480 8.73 88.09 -28.59
CA VAL A 480 9.64 86.96 -28.34
C VAL A 480 9.63 86.06 -29.57
N GLY A 481 10.81 85.76 -30.12
CA GLY A 481 10.95 84.87 -31.28
C GLY A 481 12.22 84.04 -31.18
N GLY A 482 12.19 82.81 -31.69
CA GLY A 482 13.34 81.91 -31.58
C GLY A 482 13.11 80.51 -32.15
N SER A 483 14.17 79.72 -32.16
CA SER A 483 14.17 78.29 -32.48
C SER A 483 14.24 77.48 -31.19
N ASN A 484 13.10 76.89 -30.80
CA ASN A 484 13.04 75.91 -29.73
C ASN A 484 13.05 74.49 -30.34
N PHE A 485 14.05 73.68 -29.99
CA PHE A 485 14.15 72.28 -30.39
C PHE A 485 14.01 71.35 -29.18
N GLY A 486 12.82 71.32 -28.57
CA GLY A 486 12.49 70.43 -27.46
C GLY A 486 11.16 70.76 -26.77
N THR A 487 10.49 69.72 -26.23
CA THR A 487 9.21 69.84 -25.53
C THR A 487 9.36 69.35 -24.09
N GLY A 488 9.46 70.30 -23.14
CA GLY A 488 9.59 70.02 -21.70
C GLY A 488 11.01 70.18 -21.16
N GLY A 489 11.12 70.63 -19.89
CA GLY A 489 12.37 70.72 -19.14
C GLY A 489 13.37 71.75 -19.68
N SER A 490 14.18 71.33 -20.64
CA SER A 490 15.52 71.85 -20.93
C SER A 490 15.61 72.56 -22.28
N ASN A 491 14.84 73.63 -22.47
CA ASN A 491 14.92 74.48 -23.66
C ASN A 491 15.38 75.92 -23.34
N ILE A 492 15.83 76.63 -24.38
CA ILE A 492 16.28 78.03 -24.29
C ILE A 492 15.26 78.97 -23.63
N VAL A 493 13.95 78.70 -23.82
CA VAL A 493 12.84 79.48 -23.25
C VAL A 493 12.75 79.32 -21.73
N ASN A 494 12.75 78.07 -21.22
CA ASN A 494 12.71 77.78 -19.79
C ASN A 494 13.98 78.25 -19.08
N LEU A 495 15.14 78.05 -19.69
CA LEU A 495 16.42 78.49 -19.15
C LEU A 495 16.49 80.02 -19.07
N GLN A 496 15.95 80.73 -20.07
CA GLN A 496 15.79 82.18 -19.99
C GLN A 496 14.78 82.60 -18.92
N ALA A 497 13.65 81.90 -18.78
CA ALA A 497 12.66 82.20 -17.74
C ALA A 497 13.26 82.05 -16.33
N ALA A 498 14.16 81.07 -16.13
CA ALA A 498 14.99 80.98 -14.93
C ALA A 498 15.83 82.25 -14.77
N ILE A 499 16.73 82.53 -15.72
CA ILE A 499 17.72 83.62 -15.62
C ILE A 499 17.05 85.00 -15.43
N ALA A 500 15.94 85.26 -16.12
CA ALA A 500 15.16 86.50 -15.98
C ALA A 500 14.46 86.63 -14.62
N SER A 501 14.20 85.53 -13.90
CA SER A 501 13.66 85.55 -12.53
C SER A 501 14.72 85.77 -11.43
N GLY A 502 15.98 86.00 -11.81
CA GLY A 502 17.06 86.42 -10.90
C GLY A 502 17.39 85.38 -9.84
N SER A 503 17.23 85.73 -8.56
CA SER A 503 17.53 84.83 -7.43
C SER A 503 16.66 83.57 -7.41
N ALA A 504 15.41 83.66 -7.87
CA ALA A 504 14.54 82.49 -8.06
C ALA A 504 15.09 81.55 -9.16
N GLY A 505 15.69 82.10 -10.21
CA GLY A 505 16.37 81.35 -11.27
C GLY A 505 17.61 80.63 -10.77
N GLY A 506 18.44 81.32 -9.97
CA GLY A 506 19.60 80.72 -9.30
C GLY A 506 19.19 79.54 -8.41
N GLN A 507 18.08 79.65 -7.67
CA GLN A 507 17.54 78.54 -6.88
C GLN A 507 16.87 77.46 -7.75
N ALA A 508 16.21 77.78 -8.87
CA ALA A 508 15.63 76.78 -9.78
C ALA A 508 16.71 75.93 -10.48
N LEU A 509 17.86 76.52 -10.79
CA LEU A 509 19.05 75.82 -11.29
C LEU A 509 19.70 74.97 -10.18
N ALA A 510 19.90 75.54 -8.99
CA ALA A 510 20.53 74.83 -7.87
C ALA A 510 19.68 73.70 -7.26
N SER A 511 18.34 73.76 -7.40
CA SER A 511 17.40 72.72 -6.97
C SER A 511 17.12 71.68 -8.06
N GLY A 512 17.67 71.83 -9.27
CA GLY A 512 17.42 70.92 -10.40
C GLY A 512 16.03 71.04 -11.03
N ALA A 513 15.20 72.01 -10.62
CA ALA A 513 13.88 72.27 -11.20
C ALA A 513 13.98 72.67 -12.69
N ILE A 514 15.11 73.23 -13.11
CA ILE A 514 15.44 73.52 -14.52
C ILE A 514 16.83 72.93 -14.79
N ALA A 515 16.85 71.74 -15.41
CA ALA A 515 18.08 71.06 -15.77
C ALA A 515 18.64 71.58 -17.11
N LEU A 516 19.95 71.81 -17.20
CA LEU A 516 20.65 71.96 -18.47
C LEU A 516 20.78 70.56 -19.13
N PRO A 517 20.76 70.44 -20.47
CA PRO A 517 21.08 69.19 -21.15
C PRO A 517 22.48 68.69 -20.79
N ASN A 518 22.67 67.37 -20.66
CA ASN A 518 24.01 66.81 -20.43
C ASN A 518 24.93 67.11 -21.62
N GLY A 519 26.15 67.57 -21.36
CA GLY A 519 27.16 67.90 -22.38
C GLY A 519 27.74 69.31 -22.22
N LEU A 520 28.50 69.74 -23.22
CA LEU A 520 29.00 71.11 -23.31
C LEU A 520 27.86 72.02 -23.78
N ASN A 521 27.44 72.95 -22.92
CA ASN A 521 26.44 73.96 -23.23
C ASN A 521 27.12 75.33 -23.29
N ILE A 522 27.04 76.00 -24.42
CA ILE A 522 27.57 77.35 -24.62
C ILE A 522 26.39 78.30 -24.81
N GLY A 523 26.22 79.24 -23.88
CA GLY A 523 25.17 80.25 -23.90
C GLY A 523 25.73 81.65 -24.11
N ILE A 524 25.05 82.48 -24.91
CA ILE A 524 25.37 83.91 -25.05
C ILE A 524 24.25 84.72 -24.39
N LEU A 525 24.59 85.50 -23.36
CA LEU A 525 23.65 86.36 -22.64
C LEU A 525 23.68 87.79 -23.17
N HIS A 526 22.50 88.38 -23.37
CA HIS A 526 22.32 89.82 -23.63
C HIS A 526 21.34 90.41 -22.61
N ASN A 527 21.46 91.70 -22.30
CA ASN A 527 20.50 92.40 -21.45
C ASN A 527 19.60 93.29 -22.32
N VAL A 528 18.29 93.10 -22.24
CA VAL A 528 17.29 93.86 -23.00
C VAL A 528 16.22 94.33 -22.02
N ALA A 529 15.97 95.64 -21.98
CA ALA A 529 15.03 96.27 -21.04
C ALA A 529 15.24 95.90 -19.56
N GLY A 530 16.50 95.69 -19.15
CA GLY A 530 16.87 95.28 -17.79
C GLY A 530 16.85 93.77 -17.55
N LEU A 531 16.14 92.99 -18.39
CA LEU A 531 16.08 91.53 -18.28
C LEU A 531 17.31 90.89 -18.92
N ALA A 532 17.93 89.95 -18.23
CA ALA A 532 18.95 89.07 -18.81
C ALA A 532 18.26 87.98 -19.65
N THR A 533 18.50 87.98 -20.96
CA THR A 533 17.95 87.04 -21.93
C THR A 533 19.07 86.19 -22.56
N LEU A 534 18.74 84.97 -22.97
CA LEU A 534 19.67 84.01 -23.57
C LEU A 534 19.54 84.08 -25.09
N GLY A 535 20.49 84.73 -25.76
CA GLY A 535 20.48 84.99 -27.20
C GLY A 535 20.71 83.74 -28.06
N LEU A 536 21.60 82.87 -27.59
CA LEU A 536 21.98 81.60 -28.20
C LEU A 536 22.21 80.56 -27.11
N LEU A 537 21.86 79.31 -27.39
CA LEU A 537 22.26 78.12 -26.65
C LEU A 537 22.74 77.05 -27.66
N ALA A 538 24.03 76.73 -27.64
CA ALA A 538 24.60 75.62 -28.41
C ALA A 538 24.93 74.44 -27.47
N ASN A 539 24.46 73.24 -27.80
CA ASN A 539 24.67 72.04 -26.99
C ASN A 539 25.37 70.93 -27.79
N PHE A 540 26.43 70.37 -27.18
CA PHE A 540 27.29 69.34 -27.76
C PHE A 540 27.45 68.18 -26.78
N LEU A 541 27.10 66.96 -27.20
CA LEU A 541 27.29 65.74 -26.42
C LEU A 541 27.73 64.60 -27.33
N GLN A 542 28.67 63.78 -26.85
CA GLN A 542 28.87 62.44 -27.38
C GLN A 542 29.09 61.49 -26.20
N THR A 543 28.33 60.40 -26.17
CA THR A 543 28.52 59.29 -25.22
C THR A 543 28.90 58.03 -25.98
N GLN A 544 29.77 57.22 -25.38
CA GLN A 544 30.06 55.87 -25.83
C GLN A 544 30.12 55.00 -24.57
N ASP A 545 29.06 54.25 -24.35
CA ASP A 545 28.93 53.25 -23.30
C ASP A 545 29.03 51.85 -23.93
N GLY A 546 29.54 50.88 -23.17
CA GLY A 546 29.78 49.54 -23.68
C GLY A 546 30.21 48.54 -22.62
N ALA A 547 29.57 47.38 -22.64
CA ALA A 547 29.78 46.29 -21.70
C ALA A 547 30.04 44.97 -22.45
N ASN A 548 30.86 44.11 -21.86
CA ASN A 548 31.05 42.72 -22.29
C ASN A 548 30.90 41.84 -21.06
N ILE A 549 29.91 40.95 -21.08
CA ILE A 549 29.52 40.09 -19.97
C ILE A 549 29.72 38.64 -20.42
N LEU A 550 30.66 37.94 -19.79
CA LEU A 550 30.83 36.50 -19.94
C LEU A 550 30.41 35.81 -18.63
N SER A 551 29.35 35.00 -18.69
CA SER A 551 28.90 34.16 -17.58
C SER A 551 29.08 32.69 -17.94
N ALA A 552 29.74 31.93 -17.07
CA ALA A 552 30.03 30.50 -17.28
C ALA A 552 29.38 29.61 -16.19
N PRO A 553 28.03 29.56 -16.09
CA PRO A 553 27.38 28.67 -15.13
C PRO A 553 27.62 27.19 -15.47
N ASN A 554 28.09 26.44 -14.47
CA ASN A 554 28.27 24.99 -14.55
C ASN A 554 27.44 24.28 -13.47
N LEU A 555 27.09 23.03 -13.73
CA LEU A 555 26.46 22.12 -12.76
C LEU A 555 26.76 20.66 -13.12
N MET A 556 26.49 19.75 -12.18
CA MET A 556 26.63 18.31 -12.39
C MET A 556 25.39 17.59 -11.86
N THR A 557 24.87 16.62 -12.62
CA THR A 557 23.65 15.88 -12.26
C THR A 557 23.71 14.43 -12.72
N LEU A 558 22.77 13.61 -12.25
CA LEU A 558 22.59 12.22 -12.71
C LEU A 558 21.86 12.19 -14.06
N ASP A 559 22.16 11.18 -14.86
CA ASP A 559 21.41 10.87 -16.08
C ASP A 559 19.90 10.71 -15.80
N ASN A 560 19.05 11.37 -16.59
CA ASN A 560 17.59 11.53 -16.46
C ASN A 560 17.09 12.40 -15.27
N GLU A 561 17.98 13.01 -14.49
CA GLU A 561 17.65 13.80 -13.28
C GLU A 561 17.65 15.32 -13.53
N ASP A 562 16.61 16.03 -13.07
CA ASP A 562 16.47 17.48 -13.17
C ASP A 562 17.45 18.22 -12.24
N ALA A 563 18.27 19.12 -12.77
CA ALA A 563 19.11 20.02 -11.97
C ALA A 563 18.84 21.49 -12.27
N LYS A 564 18.93 22.36 -11.25
CA LYS A 564 18.75 23.81 -11.37
C LYS A 564 19.80 24.55 -10.54
N ILE A 565 20.51 25.49 -11.18
CA ILE A 565 21.31 26.51 -10.50
C ILE A 565 20.65 27.88 -10.68
N VAL A 566 20.68 28.72 -9.63
CA VAL A 566 20.18 30.09 -9.63
C VAL A 566 21.23 30.98 -8.98
N VAL A 567 21.60 32.08 -9.66
CA VAL A 567 22.55 33.08 -9.18
C VAL A 567 21.93 34.46 -9.43
N GLY A 568 21.44 35.10 -8.37
CA GLY A 568 20.63 36.31 -8.50
C GLY A 568 20.18 36.91 -7.18
N GLN A 569 19.19 37.80 -7.25
CA GLN A 569 18.58 38.51 -6.12
C GLN A 569 17.08 38.20 -6.06
N ASN A 570 16.53 37.95 -4.87
CA ASN A 570 15.09 37.71 -4.71
C ASN A 570 14.36 39.03 -4.38
N VAL A 571 13.80 39.67 -5.41
CA VAL A 571 13.24 41.02 -5.33
C VAL A 571 11.72 41.04 -5.12
N PRO A 572 11.17 42.08 -4.46
CA PRO A 572 9.74 42.23 -4.25
C PRO A 572 9.03 42.83 -5.47
N PHE A 573 7.95 42.20 -5.91
CA PHE A 573 7.01 42.72 -6.90
C PHE A 573 5.66 42.99 -6.25
N VAL A 574 5.08 44.18 -6.45
CA VAL A 574 3.73 44.49 -5.97
C VAL A 574 2.70 43.88 -6.91
N THR A 575 1.87 42.96 -6.42
CA THR A 575 0.86 42.24 -7.21
C THR A 575 -0.55 42.78 -7.06
N GLY A 576 -0.79 43.63 -6.08
CA GLY A 576 -2.06 44.31 -5.86
C GLY A 576 -1.91 45.47 -4.88
N GLN A 577 -2.75 46.48 -5.02
CA GLN A 577 -2.80 47.60 -4.07
C GLN A 577 -4.25 48.00 -3.77
N TYR A 578 -4.57 48.16 -2.49
CA TYR A 578 -5.91 48.55 -2.03
C TYR A 578 -5.81 49.86 -1.23
N ALA A 579 -6.45 50.91 -1.75
CA ALA A 579 -6.58 52.18 -1.07
C ALA A 579 -7.80 52.16 -0.13
N GLN A 580 -7.60 52.44 1.15
CA GLN A 580 -8.69 52.56 2.12
C GLN A 580 -9.31 53.96 1.99
N THR A 581 -10.43 54.07 1.28
CA THR A 581 -11.13 55.34 1.04
C THR A 581 -11.80 55.84 2.33
N GLY A 582 -11.06 56.59 3.15
CA GLY A 582 -11.55 57.09 4.44
C GLY A 582 -10.82 58.33 4.96
N SER A 583 -11.40 59.51 4.69
CA SER A 583 -11.00 60.83 5.22
C SER A 583 -9.68 61.44 4.70
N THR A 584 -9.53 62.74 4.93
CA THR A 584 -8.56 63.65 4.29
C THR A 584 -7.15 63.55 4.90
N ALA A 585 -6.48 62.41 4.67
CA ALA A 585 -5.05 62.24 4.84
C ALA A 585 -4.47 61.46 3.65
N THR A 586 -3.17 61.54 3.41
CA THR A 586 -2.52 60.86 2.26
C THR A 586 -2.66 59.34 2.42
N VAL A 587 -3.58 58.73 1.68
CA VAL A 587 -3.87 57.29 1.76
C VAL A 587 -2.68 56.50 1.18
N THR A 588 -1.86 55.96 2.07
CA THR A 588 -0.87 54.94 1.72
C THR A 588 -1.61 53.62 1.46
N PRO A 589 -1.63 53.09 0.22
CA PRO A 589 -2.38 51.87 -0.07
C PRO A 589 -1.68 50.65 0.52
N PHE A 590 -2.45 49.67 0.99
CA PHE A 590 -1.90 48.37 1.35
C PHE A 590 -1.47 47.64 0.09
N GLN A 591 -0.19 47.29 -0.01
CA GLN A 591 0.41 46.60 -1.16
C GLN A 591 0.66 45.13 -0.84
N THR A 592 0.15 44.24 -1.69
CA THR A 592 0.47 42.80 -1.67
C THR A 592 1.78 42.59 -2.42
N ILE A 593 2.73 41.86 -1.80
CA ILE A 593 4.07 41.66 -2.35
C ILE A 593 4.32 40.18 -2.63
N GLU A 594 4.67 39.87 -3.88
CA GLU A 594 5.21 38.59 -4.32
C GLU A 594 6.74 38.69 -4.39
N ARG A 595 7.45 37.57 -4.20
CA ARG A 595 8.91 37.50 -4.19
C ARG A 595 9.40 36.65 -5.36
N LYS A 596 10.30 37.16 -6.19
CA LYS A 596 10.80 36.48 -7.41
C LYS A 596 12.30 36.60 -7.52
N ASP A 597 12.94 35.50 -7.90
CA ASP A 597 14.37 35.47 -8.21
C ASP A 597 14.62 36.16 -9.56
N VAL A 598 15.53 37.13 -9.56
CA VAL A 598 15.99 37.87 -10.75
C VAL A 598 17.51 37.70 -10.85
N GLY A 599 17.97 37.19 -11.98
CA GLY A 599 19.38 36.85 -12.19
C GLY A 599 19.55 35.76 -13.24
N LEU A 600 20.66 35.03 -13.15
CA LEU A 600 20.93 33.87 -13.99
C LEU A 600 20.23 32.63 -13.39
N THR A 601 19.46 31.93 -14.20
CA THR A 601 18.95 30.58 -13.90
C THR A 601 19.31 29.64 -15.04
N LEU A 602 19.90 28.49 -14.70
CA LEU A 602 20.07 27.38 -15.63
C LEU A 602 19.42 26.14 -15.01
N LYS A 603 18.39 25.62 -15.67
CA LYS A 603 17.84 24.30 -15.42
C LYS A 603 18.15 23.39 -16.61
N VAL A 604 18.58 22.17 -16.34
CA VAL A 604 18.81 21.15 -17.37
C VAL A 604 18.35 19.78 -16.89
N ARG A 605 17.82 18.99 -17.81
CA ARG A 605 17.61 17.56 -17.65
C ARG A 605 18.35 16.80 -18.76
N PRO A 606 19.51 16.19 -18.47
CA PRO A 606 20.23 15.37 -19.44
C PRO A 606 19.64 13.96 -19.50
N GLN A 607 19.71 13.35 -20.69
CA GLN A 607 19.38 11.96 -20.97
C GLN A 607 20.42 11.41 -21.95
N ILE A 608 21.25 10.48 -21.47
CA ILE A 608 22.30 9.83 -22.25
C ILE A 608 21.65 8.80 -23.17
N THR A 609 21.89 8.93 -24.47
CA THR A 609 21.43 8.02 -25.51
C THR A 609 22.56 7.05 -25.90
N ALA A 610 22.21 5.87 -26.43
CA ALA A 610 23.19 4.95 -27.00
C ALA A 610 23.96 5.65 -28.13
N GLY A 611 25.29 5.75 -27.99
CA GLY A 611 26.17 6.49 -28.93
C GLY A 611 27.02 7.61 -28.31
N ASN A 612 27.05 7.77 -26.98
CA ASN A 612 27.69 8.92 -26.29
C ASN A 612 27.13 10.29 -26.69
N THR A 613 25.84 10.33 -27.04
CA THR A 613 25.11 11.57 -27.32
C THR A 613 24.14 11.84 -26.17
N ILE A 614 24.12 13.07 -25.66
CA ILE A 614 23.26 13.53 -24.59
C ILE A 614 22.12 14.34 -25.21
N LYS A 615 20.87 13.87 -25.04
CA LYS A 615 19.70 14.72 -25.20
C LYS A 615 19.56 15.58 -23.94
N MET A 616 19.35 16.88 -24.06
CA MET A 616 19.14 17.76 -22.91
C MET A 616 17.91 18.63 -23.13
N ASP A 617 16.97 18.54 -22.20
CA ASP A 617 15.89 19.52 -22.08
C ASP A 617 16.44 20.68 -21.22
N VAL A 618 16.66 21.85 -21.84
CA VAL A 618 17.36 23.01 -21.26
C VAL A 618 16.39 24.19 -21.09
N TYR A 619 16.43 24.82 -19.92
CA TYR A 619 15.82 26.13 -19.65
C TYR A 619 16.88 27.06 -19.08
N GLN A 620 17.27 28.06 -19.87
CA GLN A 620 18.20 29.11 -19.49
C GLN A 620 17.45 30.44 -19.39
N GLU A 621 17.78 31.22 -18.38
CA GLU A 621 17.27 32.57 -18.17
C GLU A 621 18.41 33.47 -17.65
N VAL A 622 18.44 34.70 -18.16
CA VAL A 622 19.17 35.81 -17.57
C VAL A 622 18.19 36.96 -17.41
N SER A 623 17.95 37.38 -16.18
CA SER A 623 17.14 38.54 -15.84
C SER A 623 17.91 39.55 -14.99
N SER A 624 17.63 40.84 -15.19
CA SER A 624 18.33 41.95 -14.53
C SER A 624 17.39 43.10 -14.21
N ILE A 625 17.64 43.79 -13.11
CA ILE A 625 16.81 44.92 -12.66
C ILE A 625 17.05 46.12 -13.59
N ALA A 626 15.98 46.73 -14.08
CA ALA A 626 16.08 47.95 -14.88
C ALA A 626 16.19 49.18 -13.96
N ASN A 627 17.20 50.02 -14.17
CA ASN A 627 17.49 51.22 -13.37
C ASN A 627 16.54 52.40 -13.69
N THR A 628 15.24 52.13 -13.77
CA THR A 628 14.18 53.08 -14.14
C THR A 628 13.15 53.18 -13.02
N THR A 629 12.97 54.38 -12.46
CA THR A 629 11.98 54.63 -11.40
C THR A 629 10.55 54.62 -11.96
N ASN A 630 9.80 53.55 -11.68
CA ASN A 630 8.38 53.44 -11.98
C ASN A 630 7.56 53.43 -10.67
N ALA A 631 6.52 54.26 -10.59
CA ALA A 631 5.63 54.34 -9.43
C ALA A 631 4.87 53.03 -9.14
N ALA A 632 4.74 52.13 -10.11
CA ALA A 632 4.14 50.81 -9.95
C ALA A 632 5.11 49.73 -9.41
N GLY A 633 6.40 50.03 -9.24
CA GLY A 633 7.40 49.10 -8.71
C GLY A 633 8.58 48.83 -9.64
N ILE A 634 9.35 47.78 -9.31
CA ILE A 634 10.60 47.42 -9.99
C ILE A 634 10.32 46.82 -11.38
N ILE A 635 11.01 47.33 -12.40
CA ILE A 635 11.02 46.74 -13.75
C ILE A 635 12.20 45.77 -13.87
N THR A 636 12.04 44.69 -14.63
CA THR A 636 13.08 43.67 -14.83
C THR A 636 13.16 43.28 -16.29
N ASN A 637 14.36 43.35 -16.86
CA ASN A 637 14.70 42.79 -18.15
C ASN A 637 14.79 41.27 -17.99
N LYS A 638 14.25 40.50 -18.95
CA LYS A 638 14.29 39.04 -18.93
C LYS A 638 14.59 38.50 -20.33
N ARG A 639 15.64 37.70 -20.45
CA ARG A 639 16.01 36.95 -21.64
C ARG A 639 15.99 35.46 -21.27
N SER A 640 15.26 34.62 -22.00
CA SER A 640 15.12 33.20 -21.65
C SER A 640 15.00 32.31 -22.87
N ILE A 641 15.71 31.19 -22.86
CA ILE A 641 15.74 30.15 -23.90
C ILE A 641 15.25 28.84 -23.28
N GLN A 642 14.21 28.25 -23.86
CA GLN A 642 13.76 26.89 -23.54
C GLN A 642 13.84 26.04 -24.81
N THR A 643 14.63 24.96 -24.78
CA THR A 643 14.90 24.12 -25.95
C THR A 643 15.24 22.69 -25.55
N ALA A 644 15.06 21.74 -26.47
CA ALA A 644 15.55 20.37 -26.34
C ALA A 644 16.62 20.14 -27.41
N VAL A 645 17.87 19.93 -26.98
CA VAL A 645 19.04 19.75 -27.88
C VAL A 645 19.62 18.35 -27.75
N LEU A 646 20.30 17.89 -28.79
CA LEU A 646 20.98 16.60 -28.85
C LEU A 646 22.44 16.84 -29.25
N VAL A 647 23.37 16.53 -28.35
CA VAL A 647 24.77 16.99 -28.39
C VAL A 647 25.69 15.84 -28.03
N ASN A 648 26.82 15.67 -28.72
CA ASN A 648 27.78 14.62 -28.37
C ASN A 648 28.62 15.00 -27.16
N ASP A 649 29.12 13.98 -26.46
CA ASP A 649 30.05 14.12 -25.34
C ASP A 649 31.23 15.06 -25.65
N GLY A 650 31.48 16.03 -24.77
CA GLY A 650 32.53 17.04 -24.88
C GLY A 650 32.31 18.15 -25.94
N GLN A 651 31.28 18.07 -26.78
CA GLN A 651 31.06 19.05 -27.86
C GLN A 651 30.27 20.28 -27.40
N THR A 652 30.78 21.48 -27.73
CA THR A 652 30.05 22.74 -27.52
C THR A 652 29.04 22.98 -28.64
N ILE A 653 27.76 23.17 -28.29
CA ILE A 653 26.70 23.60 -29.22
C ILE A 653 26.29 25.06 -28.93
N VAL A 654 25.78 25.77 -29.94
CA VAL A 654 25.06 27.04 -29.75
C VAL A 654 23.60 26.71 -29.44
N LEU A 655 23.09 27.09 -28.27
CA LEU A 655 21.65 26.95 -27.93
C LEU A 655 20.79 28.00 -28.62
N GLY A 656 21.35 29.20 -28.82
CA GLY A 656 20.70 30.32 -29.48
C GLY A 656 21.44 31.64 -29.26
N GLY A 657 20.87 32.72 -29.76
CA GLY A 657 21.39 34.06 -29.62
C GLY A 657 20.44 35.12 -30.17
N LEU A 658 20.76 36.38 -29.92
CA LEU A 658 20.06 37.56 -30.43
C LEU A 658 21.10 38.59 -30.83
N MET A 659 21.01 39.13 -32.04
CA MET A 659 21.77 40.32 -32.45
C MET A 659 20.76 41.41 -32.79
N GLN A 660 20.81 42.52 -32.05
CA GLN A 660 19.92 43.66 -32.20
C GLN A 660 20.73 44.92 -32.40
N ASP A 661 20.42 45.69 -33.44
CA ASP A 661 20.93 47.04 -33.67
C ASP A 661 19.74 47.99 -33.81
N ASN A 662 19.73 49.05 -33.03
CA ASN A 662 18.67 50.05 -32.96
C ASN A 662 19.29 51.44 -33.12
N VAL A 663 19.18 51.99 -34.32
CA VAL A 663 19.65 53.34 -34.65
C VAL A 663 18.48 54.30 -34.73
N SER A 664 18.33 55.16 -33.72
CA SER A 664 17.40 56.29 -33.75
C SER A 664 18.13 57.56 -34.18
N SER A 665 17.43 58.42 -34.94
CA SER A 665 17.97 59.71 -35.39
C SER A 665 16.82 60.71 -35.47
N ASN A 666 16.90 61.76 -34.66
CA ASN A 666 15.96 62.88 -34.63
C ASN A 666 16.67 64.13 -35.18
N ASP A 667 16.17 64.68 -36.29
CA ASP A 667 16.71 65.89 -36.94
C ASP A 667 15.63 66.98 -36.93
N SER A 668 15.71 67.88 -35.95
CA SER A 668 14.80 69.02 -35.79
C SER A 668 15.45 70.28 -36.34
N LYS A 669 14.87 70.91 -37.38
CA LYS A 669 15.50 72.04 -38.09
C LYS A 669 14.50 73.14 -38.46
N ILE A 670 15.01 74.37 -38.62
CA ILE A 670 14.23 75.44 -39.25
C ILE A 670 14.09 75.13 -40.75
N PRO A 671 12.89 75.05 -41.34
CA PRO A 671 12.72 74.85 -42.77
C PRO A 671 13.46 75.90 -43.60
N GLY A 672 14.18 75.46 -44.63
CA GLY A 672 14.99 76.35 -45.48
C GLY A 672 16.34 76.70 -44.88
N LEU A 673 16.37 77.38 -43.72
CA LEU A 673 17.65 77.78 -43.09
C LEU A 673 18.50 76.59 -42.63
N GLY A 674 17.88 75.52 -42.13
CA GLY A 674 18.55 74.29 -41.70
C GLY A 674 19.04 73.38 -42.84
N ASP A 675 18.63 73.67 -44.07
CA ASP A 675 18.96 72.90 -45.28
C ASP A 675 20.16 73.46 -46.06
N ILE A 676 20.67 74.63 -45.66
CA ILE A 676 21.84 75.27 -46.30
C ILE A 676 23.11 74.43 -46.00
N PRO A 677 23.91 74.04 -47.02
CA PRO A 677 25.17 73.33 -46.78
C PRO A 677 26.15 74.19 -45.98
N GLY A 678 26.82 73.58 -45.00
CA GLY A 678 27.68 74.27 -44.03
C GLY A 678 26.87 75.02 -42.97
N LEU A 679 26.21 76.13 -43.35
CA LEU A 679 25.55 77.05 -42.41
C LEU A 679 24.29 76.47 -41.75
N GLY A 680 23.60 75.51 -42.37
CA GLY A 680 22.39 74.88 -41.81
C GLY A 680 22.62 74.13 -40.51
N ALA A 681 23.88 73.81 -40.17
CA ALA A 681 24.24 73.29 -38.84
C ALA A 681 23.94 74.28 -37.70
N LEU A 682 23.86 75.58 -37.99
CA LEU A 682 23.47 76.62 -37.03
C LEU A 682 21.97 76.71 -36.78
N PHE A 683 21.15 76.03 -37.59
CA PHE A 683 19.69 76.14 -37.60
C PHE A 683 18.99 74.78 -37.44
N ARG A 684 19.68 73.82 -36.81
CA ARG A 684 19.15 72.49 -36.49
C ARG A 684 19.67 71.95 -35.16
N SER A 685 18.95 70.96 -34.66
CA SER A 685 19.28 70.11 -33.52
C SER A 685 19.14 68.66 -33.96
N ASN A 686 20.26 67.97 -34.03
CA ASN A 686 20.34 66.56 -34.40
C ASN A 686 20.73 65.75 -33.16
N SER A 687 19.94 64.74 -32.81
CA SER A 687 20.33 63.71 -31.85
C SER A 687 20.24 62.34 -32.50
N ARG A 688 21.34 61.59 -32.45
CA ARG A 688 21.46 60.24 -32.99
C ARG A 688 21.91 59.30 -31.89
N GLN A 689 21.22 58.17 -31.73
CA GLN A 689 21.59 57.11 -30.81
C GLN A 689 21.69 55.79 -31.60
N ALA A 690 22.70 54.99 -31.31
CA ALA A 690 22.87 53.64 -31.83
C ALA A 690 23.11 52.71 -30.64
N GLN A 691 22.15 51.83 -30.38
CA GLN A 691 22.23 50.79 -29.37
C GLN A 691 22.36 49.43 -30.05
N LYS A 692 23.45 48.72 -29.76
CA LYS A 692 23.68 47.35 -30.21
C LYS A 692 23.75 46.40 -29.02
N THR A 693 23.11 45.24 -29.15
CA THR A 693 23.11 44.15 -28.18
C THR A 693 23.33 42.83 -28.93
N ASP A 694 24.47 42.18 -28.71
CA ASP A 694 24.77 40.83 -29.21
C ASP A 694 24.80 39.84 -28.04
N LEU A 695 23.89 38.87 -28.02
CA LEU A 695 23.82 37.77 -27.06
C LEU A 695 24.06 36.44 -27.77
N MET A 696 24.95 35.60 -27.24
CA MET A 696 25.11 34.20 -27.64
C MET A 696 25.14 33.29 -26.41
N VAL A 697 24.47 32.14 -26.51
CA VAL A 697 24.44 31.11 -25.47
C VAL A 697 24.94 29.80 -26.04
N PHE A 698 26.05 29.31 -25.50
CA PHE A 698 26.65 28.02 -25.82
C PHE A 698 26.45 27.04 -24.66
N LEU A 699 26.51 25.74 -24.93
CA LEU A 699 26.47 24.69 -23.91
C LEU A 699 27.35 23.51 -24.31
N ARG A 700 28.11 22.96 -23.35
CA ARG A 700 28.98 21.79 -23.47
C ARG A 700 28.63 20.77 -22.39
N PRO A 701 28.09 19.59 -22.75
CA PRO A 701 27.93 18.46 -21.83
C PRO A 701 29.21 17.61 -21.81
N ILE A 702 29.50 16.99 -20.67
CA ILE A 702 30.54 15.97 -20.51
C ILE A 702 29.95 14.81 -19.69
N ILE A 703 30.04 13.58 -20.21
CA ILE A 703 29.59 12.37 -19.52
C ILE A 703 30.66 11.91 -18.53
N VAL A 704 30.26 11.73 -17.27
CA VAL A 704 31.11 11.22 -16.18
C VAL A 704 30.63 9.82 -15.83
N ARG A 705 31.45 8.79 -16.13
CA ARG A 705 31.09 7.37 -15.97
C ARG A 705 31.75 6.75 -14.75
N THR A 706 32.99 7.14 -14.47
CA THR A 706 33.84 6.70 -13.38
C THR A 706 33.84 7.72 -12.23
N GLU A 707 34.55 7.42 -11.15
CA GLU A 707 34.84 8.40 -10.09
C GLU A 707 36.03 9.29 -10.46
N GLY A 708 37.05 8.71 -11.10
CA GLY A 708 38.27 9.42 -11.54
C GLY A 708 38.01 10.54 -12.54
N GLU A 709 37.08 10.37 -13.48
CA GLU A 709 36.65 11.47 -14.37
C GLU A 709 36.03 12.62 -13.57
N GLY A 710 35.21 12.30 -12.57
CA GLY A 710 34.56 13.28 -11.69
C GLY A 710 35.55 14.02 -10.79
N SER A 711 36.51 13.32 -10.19
CA SER A 711 37.59 13.95 -9.41
C SER A 711 38.49 14.82 -10.28
N ASN A 712 38.83 14.39 -11.49
CA ASN A 712 39.68 15.16 -12.40
C ASN A 712 39.02 16.46 -12.87
N ILE A 713 37.71 16.42 -13.21
CA ILE A 713 36.94 17.63 -13.51
C ILE A 713 36.86 18.54 -12.28
N SER A 714 36.58 17.98 -11.10
CA SER A 714 36.47 18.74 -9.85
C SER A 714 37.78 19.43 -9.48
N GLN A 715 38.92 18.75 -9.62
CA GLN A 715 40.26 19.28 -9.40
C GLN A 715 40.61 20.35 -10.45
N THR A 716 40.33 20.10 -11.74
CA THR A 716 40.56 21.10 -12.81
C THR A 716 39.80 22.41 -12.52
N GLN A 717 38.54 22.33 -12.07
CA GLN A 717 37.77 23.52 -11.68
C GLN A 717 38.29 24.16 -10.39
N TYR A 718 38.85 23.37 -9.46
CA TYR A 718 39.45 23.87 -8.22
C TYR A 718 40.73 24.67 -8.48
N ASP A 719 41.66 24.08 -9.23
CA ASP A 719 42.93 24.68 -9.62
C ASP A 719 42.69 25.95 -10.46
N HIS A 720 41.66 25.93 -11.32
CA HIS A 720 41.20 27.12 -12.05
C HIS A 720 40.73 28.25 -11.11
N MET A 721 39.91 27.95 -10.09
CA MET A 721 39.49 28.97 -9.11
C MET A 721 40.67 29.48 -8.27
N GLN A 722 41.60 28.61 -7.87
CA GLN A 722 42.79 28.99 -7.11
C GLN A 722 43.73 29.89 -7.96
N GLY A 723 43.88 29.59 -9.25
CA GLY A 723 44.60 30.42 -10.21
C GLY A 723 43.96 31.80 -10.39
N LEU A 724 42.62 31.87 -10.53
CA LEU A 724 41.89 33.14 -10.60
C LEU A 724 42.07 33.97 -9.32
N GLN A 725 41.93 33.36 -8.14
CA GLN A 725 42.11 34.03 -6.84
C GLN A 725 43.55 34.54 -6.64
N SER A 726 44.54 33.80 -7.13
CA SER A 726 45.95 34.20 -7.09
C SER A 726 46.24 35.38 -8.01
N GLY A 727 45.62 35.41 -9.18
CA GLY A 727 45.68 36.55 -10.11
C GLY A 727 44.86 37.78 -9.66
N SER A 728 43.81 37.59 -8.85
CA SER A 728 42.93 38.65 -8.36
C SER A 728 43.30 39.20 -6.97
N GLN A 729 44.53 38.96 -6.49
CA GLN A 729 44.99 39.57 -5.24
C GLN A 729 45.10 41.10 -5.39
N LEU A 730 44.74 41.83 -4.34
CA LEU A 730 44.86 43.29 -4.32
C LEU A 730 46.34 43.68 -4.48
N PRO A 731 46.70 44.53 -5.47
CA PRO A 731 48.09 44.96 -5.64
C PRO A 731 48.55 45.74 -4.42
N SER A 732 49.75 45.45 -3.92
CA SER A 732 50.30 46.05 -2.71
C SER A 732 50.50 47.56 -2.87
N GLN A 733 49.67 48.36 -2.21
CA GLN A 733 49.74 49.83 -2.25
C GLN A 733 50.73 50.35 -1.20
N PHE A 734 51.59 51.29 -1.60
CA PHE A 734 52.54 51.93 -0.69
C PHE A 734 51.81 52.67 0.43
N GLY A 735 52.19 52.40 1.68
CA GLY A 735 51.57 53.00 2.87
C GLY A 735 50.32 52.28 3.40
N MET A 736 49.85 51.21 2.74
CA MET A 736 48.79 50.33 3.27
C MET A 736 49.36 48.96 3.66
N PRO A 737 48.82 48.28 4.69
CA PRO A 737 49.17 46.90 4.97
C PRO A 737 48.70 46.00 3.81
N ASN A 738 49.50 44.98 3.48
CA ASN A 738 49.07 43.99 2.49
C ASN A 738 47.89 43.18 3.07
N LEU A 739 46.76 43.20 2.35
CA LEU A 739 45.53 42.47 2.66
C LEU A 739 45.38 41.34 1.63
N PRO A 740 46.07 40.19 1.79
CA PRO A 740 45.93 39.07 0.88
C PRO A 740 44.48 38.58 0.87
N GLY A 741 43.91 38.41 -0.33
CA GLY A 741 42.58 37.84 -0.48
C GLY A 741 42.53 36.37 -0.02
N PRO A 742 41.35 35.86 0.36
CA PRO A 742 41.20 34.46 0.73
C PRO A 742 41.48 33.57 -0.49
N ILE A 743 42.55 32.77 -0.41
CA ILE A 743 42.88 31.73 -1.39
C ILE A 743 42.33 30.38 -0.95
N LEU A 744 41.92 29.57 -1.92
CA LEU A 744 41.56 28.17 -1.72
C LEU A 744 42.79 27.33 -1.28
N PRO A 745 42.66 26.49 -0.23
CA PRO A 745 43.76 25.62 0.22
C PRO A 745 44.08 24.55 -0.83
N GLU A 746 45.36 24.27 -1.05
CA GLU A 746 45.80 23.26 -2.02
C GLU A 746 45.24 21.87 -1.69
N ILE A 747 44.39 21.32 -2.57
CA ILE A 747 43.95 19.93 -2.46
C ILE A 747 45.08 19.04 -2.98
N THR A 748 46.00 18.70 -2.09
CA THR A 748 46.99 17.66 -2.38
C THR A 748 46.22 16.34 -2.57
N PRO A 749 46.28 15.69 -3.75
CA PRO A 749 45.60 14.42 -3.94
C PRO A 749 46.18 13.38 -2.96
N PRO A 750 45.38 12.44 -2.44
CA PRO A 750 45.89 11.37 -1.57
C PRO A 750 46.95 10.61 -2.35
N SER A 751 48.20 10.68 -1.88
CA SER A 751 49.37 10.35 -2.68
C SER A 751 49.27 8.93 -3.25
N SER A 752 49.09 8.85 -4.57
CA SER A 752 49.27 7.61 -5.31
C SER A 752 50.73 7.22 -5.16
N ALA A 753 50.98 6.21 -4.32
CA ALA A 753 52.32 5.69 -4.05
C ALA A 753 52.87 4.98 -5.28
N ALA A 754 53.31 5.77 -6.26
CA ALA A 754 54.05 5.30 -7.42
C ALA A 754 55.30 4.55 -6.91
N PRO A 755 55.53 3.29 -7.32
CA PRO A 755 56.67 2.51 -6.85
C PRO A 755 57.97 3.06 -7.47
N GLY A 756 58.58 4.03 -6.77
CA GLY A 756 59.90 4.53 -7.09
C GLY A 756 60.94 3.38 -7.06
N PRO A 757 61.90 3.34 -7.99
CA PRO A 757 62.90 2.28 -8.04
C PRO A 757 63.72 2.26 -6.74
N ALA A 758 63.93 1.08 -6.18
CA ALA A 758 64.52 0.90 -4.86
C ALA A 758 65.99 1.35 -4.79
N ALA A 759 66.23 2.52 -4.19
CA ALA A 759 67.53 2.89 -3.64
C ALA A 759 67.74 2.20 -2.28
N PRO A 760 68.97 1.79 -1.92
CA PRO A 760 69.22 1.01 -0.71
C PRO A 760 69.02 1.84 0.56
N VAL A 761 68.31 1.28 1.54
CA VAL A 761 68.07 1.89 2.85
C VAL A 761 69.32 1.86 3.72
N ALA A 762 70.12 2.93 3.66
CA ALA A 762 71.02 3.29 4.75
C ALA A 762 70.19 3.80 5.93
N GLY A 763 70.49 3.33 7.15
CA GLY A 763 69.60 3.49 8.30
C GLY A 763 69.52 4.92 8.84
N LEU A 764 68.30 5.37 9.12
CA LEU A 764 67.96 6.39 10.10
C LEU A 764 66.68 5.93 10.81
N GLU A 765 66.64 6.09 12.14
CA GLU A 765 65.53 5.62 12.97
C GLU A 765 64.25 6.44 12.70
N PRO A 766 63.05 5.84 12.84
CA PRO A 766 61.81 6.59 12.64
C PRO A 766 61.68 7.70 13.69
N PRO A 767 61.32 8.93 13.31
CA PRO A 767 60.99 9.95 14.29
C PRO A 767 59.79 9.47 15.09
N LEU A 768 59.97 9.33 16.41
CA LEU A 768 58.91 8.93 17.32
C LEU A 768 57.71 9.87 17.14
N ALA A 769 56.57 9.31 16.75
CA ALA A 769 55.30 10.03 16.78
C ALA A 769 55.08 10.58 18.20
N GLN A 770 54.59 11.81 18.31
CA GLN A 770 54.24 12.39 19.60
C GLN A 770 53.14 11.53 20.23
N ALA A 771 53.52 10.72 21.22
CA ALA A 771 52.62 9.79 21.87
C ALA A 771 51.53 10.56 22.63
N ASN A 772 50.28 10.14 22.49
CA ASN A 772 49.17 10.61 23.32
C ASN A 772 49.44 10.15 24.76
N ASP A 773 50.07 11.03 25.53
CA ASP A 773 50.79 10.69 26.76
C ASP A 773 49.86 10.43 27.96
N ASN A 774 48.55 10.63 27.76
CA ASN A 774 47.50 10.33 28.74
C ASN A 774 46.41 9.42 28.12
N VAL A 775 45.88 8.50 28.91
CA VAL A 775 44.91 7.49 28.48
C VAL A 775 43.74 7.44 29.45
N LEU A 776 42.51 7.53 28.94
CA LEU A 776 41.29 7.36 29.71
C LEU A 776 41.08 5.87 30.02
N GLN A 777 41.24 5.48 31.28
CA GLN A 777 41.24 4.08 31.73
C GLN A 777 39.86 3.58 32.17
N GLY A 778 38.99 4.48 32.65
CA GLY A 778 37.69 4.10 33.18
C GLY A 778 36.71 5.28 33.27
N ILE A 779 35.41 4.97 33.17
CA ILE A 779 34.32 5.87 33.51
C ILE A 779 33.43 5.12 34.50
N GLN A 780 33.15 5.73 35.65
CA GLN A 780 32.20 5.24 36.64
C GLN A 780 31.15 6.32 36.90
N ALA A 781 29.91 5.93 37.12
CA ALA A 781 28.85 6.82 37.58
C ALA A 781 28.31 6.31 38.92
N SER A 782 28.03 7.23 39.84
CA SER A 782 27.37 6.94 41.11
C SER A 782 26.39 8.06 41.43
N LYS A 783 25.23 7.69 41.98
CA LYS A 783 24.26 8.66 42.51
C LYS A 783 24.56 8.91 43.98
N GLN A 784 24.94 10.14 44.32
CA GLN A 784 25.18 10.58 45.69
C GLN A 784 24.17 11.66 46.05
N ASP A 785 23.22 11.32 46.93
CA ASP A 785 22.09 12.18 47.30
C ASP A 785 21.27 12.59 46.05
N ALA A 786 20.96 13.88 45.86
CA ALA A 786 20.31 14.41 44.66
C ALA A 786 21.25 14.58 43.43
N GLU A 787 22.56 14.35 43.58
CA GLU A 787 23.58 14.63 42.57
C GLU A 787 24.08 13.35 41.87
N THR A 788 24.26 13.41 40.55
CA THR A 788 24.87 12.30 39.77
C THR A 788 26.34 12.63 39.57
N VAL A 789 27.24 11.83 40.15
CA VAL A 789 28.70 12.04 40.06
C VAL A 789 29.29 11.04 39.08
N VAL A 790 29.92 11.55 38.03
CA VAL A 790 30.66 10.76 37.04
C VAL A 790 32.15 10.94 37.27
N GLN A 791 32.86 9.86 37.55
CA GLN A 791 34.31 9.82 37.69
C GLN A 791 34.93 9.29 36.39
N LEU A 792 35.91 10.02 35.85
CA LEU A 792 36.77 9.58 34.75
C LEU A 792 38.18 9.40 35.29
N ASP A 793 38.73 8.18 35.19
CA ASP A 793 40.08 7.84 35.65
C ASP A 793 41.08 7.87 34.47
N PHE A 794 42.16 8.63 34.62
CA PHE A 794 43.21 8.82 33.61
C PHE A 794 44.57 8.24 34.05
N SER A 795 45.40 7.82 33.11
CA SER A 795 46.73 7.25 33.40
C SER A 795 47.68 8.27 34.03
N ARG A 796 47.59 9.55 33.64
CA ARG A 796 48.34 10.70 34.18
C ARG A 796 47.42 11.81 34.67
N PRO A 797 47.84 12.64 35.63
CA PRO A 797 47.02 13.73 36.15
C PRO A 797 46.73 14.80 35.08
N LEU A 798 45.52 15.35 35.11
CA LEU A 798 45.12 16.45 34.23
C LEU A 798 45.67 17.77 34.79
N SER A 799 46.40 18.52 33.95
CA SER A 799 47.00 19.81 34.36
C SER A 799 46.02 21.00 34.31
N ALA A 800 44.85 20.80 33.70
CA ALA A 800 43.78 21.80 33.57
C ALA A 800 42.41 21.08 33.44
N PRO A 801 41.28 21.73 33.80
CA PRO A 801 39.95 21.20 33.47
C PRO A 801 39.75 21.19 31.94
N PRO A 802 39.06 20.18 31.39
CA PRO A 802 38.81 20.08 29.95
C PRO A 802 37.82 21.14 29.46
N ALA A 803 37.85 21.42 28.16
CA ALA A 803 36.80 22.23 27.53
C ALA A 803 35.47 21.45 27.55
N SER A 804 34.41 22.08 28.04
CA SER A 804 33.11 21.43 28.24
C SER A 804 31.92 22.30 27.80
N PHE A 805 30.92 21.68 27.18
CA PHE A 805 29.71 22.38 26.72
C PHE A 805 28.48 21.46 26.75
N THR A 806 27.28 22.06 26.86
CA THR A 806 26.00 21.33 26.83
C THR A 806 25.35 21.35 25.45
N VAL A 807 24.70 20.25 25.10
CA VAL A 807 23.82 20.09 23.94
C VAL A 807 22.40 19.90 24.46
N GLU A 808 21.42 20.62 23.91
CA GLU A 808 20.03 20.54 24.40
C GLU A 808 19.22 19.41 23.75
N LYS A 809 19.51 19.09 22.49
CA LYS A 809 18.73 18.15 21.66
C LYS A 809 19.67 17.24 20.83
N PRO A 810 19.88 15.97 21.23
CA PRO A 810 19.49 15.37 22.52
C PRO A 810 20.23 16.03 23.70
N ALA A 811 19.68 15.90 24.91
CA ALA A 811 20.28 16.47 26.11
C ALA A 811 21.60 15.76 26.46
N GLY A 812 22.69 16.51 26.58
CA GLY A 812 24.00 15.94 26.93
C GLY A 812 25.07 16.96 27.30
N ILE A 813 26.14 16.48 27.92
CA ILE A 813 27.35 17.26 28.24
C ILE A 813 28.52 16.67 27.45
N VAL A 814 29.22 17.50 26.69
CA VAL A 814 30.40 17.13 25.91
C VAL A 814 31.65 17.64 26.65
N LEU A 815 32.66 16.78 26.75
CA LEU A 815 33.97 17.03 27.36
C LEU A 815 35.05 16.71 26.31
N ASP A 816 35.98 17.64 26.07
CA ASP A 816 37.01 17.50 25.04
C ASP A 816 38.42 17.48 25.65
N PHE A 817 39.14 16.37 25.45
CA PHE A 817 40.45 16.08 26.01
C PHE A 817 41.51 16.00 24.90
N PRO A 818 42.24 17.10 24.59
CA PRO A 818 43.35 17.06 23.65
C PRO A 818 44.55 16.30 24.23
N GLY A 819 45.26 15.52 23.39
CA GLY A 819 46.41 14.71 23.78
C GLY A 819 46.08 13.45 24.59
N ALA A 820 44.79 13.09 24.68
CA ALA A 820 44.32 11.91 25.39
C ALA A 820 43.76 10.85 24.43
N ALA A 821 44.08 9.58 24.68
CA ALA A 821 43.56 8.41 23.96
C ALA A 821 42.55 7.60 24.79
N SER A 822 41.68 6.84 24.14
CA SER A 822 40.65 6.01 24.77
C SER A 822 41.17 4.60 25.10
N GLY A 823 41.53 4.38 26.37
CA GLY A 823 41.85 3.04 26.90
C GLY A 823 40.62 2.19 27.23
N LEU A 824 39.42 2.76 27.10
CA LEU A 824 38.15 2.04 27.22
C LEU A 824 37.96 1.16 25.98
N GLY A 825 38.04 -0.16 26.14
CA GLY A 825 37.79 -1.14 25.07
C GLY A 825 36.34 -1.23 24.56
N ARG A 826 35.51 -0.19 24.78
CA ARG A 826 34.14 -0.02 24.30
C ARG A 826 33.82 1.47 24.16
N ASN A 827 33.30 1.87 23.00
CA ASN A 827 33.01 3.28 22.67
C ASN A 827 31.75 3.84 23.38
N ALA A 828 31.02 3.01 24.14
CA ALA A 828 29.87 3.45 24.93
C ALA A 828 29.73 2.61 26.21
N VAL A 829 29.31 3.26 27.29
CA VAL A 829 29.00 2.64 28.59
C VAL A 829 27.63 3.15 29.06
N SER A 830 26.69 2.25 29.29
CA SER A 830 25.35 2.59 29.77
C SER A 830 25.34 2.75 31.29
N PHE A 831 24.72 3.83 31.77
CA PHE A 831 24.60 4.18 33.18
C PHE A 831 23.15 4.56 33.48
N GLU A 832 22.31 3.57 33.78
CA GLU A 832 20.90 3.80 34.13
C GLU A 832 20.75 4.28 35.60
N GLN A 833 21.46 5.36 35.95
CA GLN A 833 21.49 5.95 37.29
C GLN A 833 21.36 7.48 37.24
N GLY A 834 20.38 8.01 37.97
CA GLY A 834 20.19 9.45 38.13
C GLY A 834 19.71 10.14 36.86
N VAL A 835 20.35 11.25 36.50
CA VAL A 835 20.03 12.04 35.29
C VAL A 835 20.80 11.54 34.06
N LEU A 836 21.87 10.77 34.26
CA LEU A 836 22.65 10.14 33.20
C LEU A 836 21.90 8.95 32.57
N ARG A 837 22.22 8.64 31.31
CA ARG A 837 21.76 7.44 30.60
C ARG A 837 22.95 6.62 30.06
N SER A 838 23.93 7.28 29.47
CA SER A 838 25.17 6.64 29.00
C SER A 838 26.28 7.66 28.82
N ALA A 839 27.53 7.19 28.81
CA ALA A 839 28.66 7.93 28.25
C ALA A 839 29.04 7.31 26.90
N SER A 840 29.31 8.13 25.90
CA SER A 840 29.90 7.74 24.62
C SER A 840 31.28 8.37 24.49
N VAL A 841 32.25 7.63 23.95
CA VAL A 841 33.63 8.08 23.78
C VAL A 841 34.00 7.98 22.31
N MET A 842 34.56 9.07 21.77
CA MET A 842 35.00 9.18 20.38
C MET A 842 36.42 9.73 20.36
N GLU A 843 37.35 9.04 19.70
CA GLU A 843 38.72 9.49 19.51
C GLU A 843 38.94 9.88 18.04
N ALA A 844 39.50 11.07 17.81
CA ALA A 844 39.85 11.56 16.48
C ALA A 844 41.02 12.56 16.58
N GLN A 845 42.00 12.44 15.66
CA GLN A 845 43.11 13.40 15.50
C GLN A 845 43.82 13.78 16.83
N GLY A 846 44.10 12.79 17.69
CA GLY A 846 44.78 13.02 18.97
C GLY A 846 43.92 13.70 20.05
N ARG A 847 42.58 13.67 19.91
CA ARG A 847 41.63 14.20 20.89
C ARG A 847 40.61 13.12 21.25
N THR A 848 40.39 12.92 22.55
CA THR A 848 39.27 12.12 23.06
C THR A 848 38.12 13.03 23.44
N ARG A 849 36.93 12.78 22.89
CA ARG A 849 35.69 13.47 23.23
C ARG A 849 34.75 12.51 23.97
N VAL A 850 34.34 12.89 25.17
CA VAL A 850 33.37 12.14 25.98
C VAL A 850 32.04 12.87 25.96
N VAL A 851 30.97 12.18 25.59
CA VAL A 851 29.60 12.70 25.54
C VAL A 851 28.76 11.99 26.59
N LEU A 852 28.37 12.70 27.64
CA LEU A 852 27.47 12.24 28.68
C LEU A 852 26.03 12.48 28.23
N ASN A 853 25.33 11.44 27.79
CA ASN A 853 23.94 11.50 27.36
C ASN A 853 23.01 11.53 28.58
N LEU A 854 22.18 12.57 28.69
CA LEU A 854 21.30 12.82 29.82
C LEU A 854 19.83 12.50 29.46
N ARG A 855 19.03 12.19 30.49
CA ARG A 855 17.56 12.05 30.38
C ARG A 855 16.85 13.39 30.20
N GLN A 856 17.44 14.47 30.72
CA GLN A 856 17.00 15.87 30.59
C GLN A 856 18.20 16.80 30.77
N SER A 857 18.13 18.03 30.25
CA SER A 857 19.21 19.02 30.47
C SER A 857 19.34 19.36 31.96
N ALA A 858 20.57 19.46 32.46
CA ALA A 858 20.85 19.71 33.86
C ALA A 858 22.17 20.49 34.04
N PRO A 859 22.27 21.39 35.04
CA PRO A 859 23.52 22.07 35.38
C PRO A 859 24.56 21.06 35.89
N TYR A 860 25.83 21.35 35.64
CA TYR A 860 26.95 20.51 36.02
C TYR A 860 28.15 21.32 36.51
N THR A 861 29.08 20.67 37.20
CA THR A 861 30.41 21.21 37.52
C THR A 861 31.49 20.15 37.25
N THR A 862 32.69 20.59 36.89
CA THR A 862 33.84 19.73 36.60
C THR A 862 34.98 20.03 37.57
N GLU A 863 35.47 19.03 38.26
CA GLU A 863 36.49 19.15 39.31
C GLU A 863 37.65 18.18 39.01
N VAL A 864 38.87 18.70 38.89
CA VAL A 864 40.07 17.88 38.64
C VAL A 864 40.68 17.48 39.98
N GLN A 865 40.72 16.17 40.26
CA GLN A 865 41.38 15.56 41.41
C GLN A 865 42.55 14.69 40.95
N GLY A 866 43.62 15.35 40.50
CA GLY A 866 44.83 14.70 40.00
C GLY A 866 44.55 13.81 38.78
N LYS A 867 44.62 12.49 38.96
CA LYS A 867 44.32 11.49 37.91
C LYS A 867 42.82 11.32 37.60
N ARG A 868 41.94 11.98 38.35
CA ARG A 868 40.49 11.87 38.19
C ARG A 868 39.88 13.19 37.74
N LEU A 869 38.90 13.12 36.85
CA LEU A 869 37.92 14.19 36.67
C LEU A 869 36.60 13.74 37.32
N LEU A 870 36.07 14.55 38.23
CA LEU A 870 34.72 14.41 38.77
C LEU A 870 33.80 15.39 38.03
N VAL A 871 32.76 14.85 37.40
CA VAL A 871 31.72 15.62 36.73
C VAL A 871 30.44 15.44 37.53
N ARG A 872 30.04 16.48 38.26
CA ARG A 872 28.87 16.46 39.14
C ARG A 872 27.68 17.07 38.39
N VAL A 873 26.57 16.35 38.27
CA VAL A 873 25.41 16.74 37.44
C VAL A 873 24.13 16.76 38.28
N GLY A 874 23.38 17.87 38.19
CA GLY A 874 22.07 18.06 38.83
C GLY A 874 21.99 19.23 39.81
N ARG A 875 23.12 19.83 40.21
CA ARG A 875 23.17 20.90 41.22
C ARG A 875 23.20 22.29 40.55
N PRO A 876 22.31 23.23 40.93
CA PRO A 876 22.32 24.58 40.35
C PRO A 876 23.61 25.32 40.71
N GLN A 877 24.28 25.90 39.70
CA GLN A 877 25.43 26.77 39.92
C GLN A 877 25.00 28.11 40.53
N ALA A 878 25.82 28.65 41.44
CA ALA A 878 25.74 30.06 41.80
C ALA A 878 26.41 30.90 40.71
N SER A 879 25.74 31.96 40.24
CA SER A 879 26.22 32.77 39.11
C SER A 879 27.57 33.45 39.40
N PRO A 880 28.55 33.40 38.49
CA PRO A 880 29.79 34.16 38.63
C PRO A 880 29.55 35.67 38.53
N PRO A 881 30.38 36.52 39.18
CA PRO A 881 30.22 37.97 39.14
C PRO A 881 30.46 38.53 37.74
N LYS A 882 29.55 39.39 37.30
CA LYS A 882 29.58 40.05 35.98
C LYS A 882 30.77 41.03 35.89
N PRO A 883 31.66 40.93 34.89
CA PRO A 883 32.74 41.90 34.71
C PRO A 883 32.19 43.31 34.41
N SER A 884 32.79 44.31 35.01
CA SER A 884 32.44 45.72 34.82
C SER A 884 32.90 46.22 33.45
N ARG A 885 31.99 46.88 32.72
CA ARG A 885 32.27 47.47 31.41
C ARG A 885 33.05 48.78 31.60
N GLN A 886 34.34 48.78 31.28
CA GLN A 886 35.09 50.04 31.10
C GLN A 886 34.58 50.78 29.85
N PRO A 887 34.60 52.13 29.84
CA PRO A 887 34.17 52.92 28.71
C PRO A 887 35.33 53.26 27.76
N ASN A 888 35.19 52.86 26.50
CA ASN A 888 35.37 53.67 25.29
C ASN A 888 34.72 52.92 24.12
#